data_AF-A0A7G9ZDD6-F1
#
_entry.id   AF-A0A7G9ZDD6-F1
#
_cell.length_a   1.000
_cell.length_b   1.000
_cell.length_c   1.000
_cell.angle_alpha   90.00
_cell.angle_beta   90.00
_cell.angle_gamma   90.00
#
_symmetry.space_group_name_H-M   'P 1'
#
loop_
_entity.id
_entity.type
_entity.pdbx_description
1 polymer ?
#
loop_
_entity_poly.entity_id
_entity_poly.type
_entity_poly.pdbx_seq_one_letter_code
_entity_poly.pdbx_strand_id
1 'polypeptide(L)'
;MKGNEKSNVKNLGCEKKKKMNAKVLFATTAAFIVLLSFGAIASADPYCGGLPLTSVQEGEVSGDLWFDDSCPLVTDWTKSYTLPSYTNVEWAQLYVAVYCAHMQNCYPGRANITFNGVQLGGTPSSELLDGCYTYPALLYETPCANGTTGYMGTEPDYGRGPEWGNDHRVRVTSDYLMWYDVTDLVQPNSNVAIEASKIYPNFDGRIKLVTLVVAYNDGDTDTVHYWVNRGHDADNYYWDNEGKPNYIGETNFSADLPEGSTVHSSNLTVVHMASQDGKYTFNGASIPTDPTGDDGVNWQGGYSGYDTWYVSSLFKSNSNNTLTYDRNGPYYKIGLAFLTANYTAEAVEEPDLVVTEINAYHNHTTTPAWFNLSNEIDVTIRNNGTAPAGASTVSLYIEGVFFGKLPVSSLSAGANETVTFENWKPIGDDCLQPLCQFNGSYDDYNVTSIVDCDGDVAESNEANNEITVVESVCYNGYMADEPLENVAHGLIHGHLNFTTGDGIYTGLYSVGDSKDTQYDITIPAGASVESANLNVYYTWYYEKESCPQMEVSITNATRTYILPLEKTYNDIKCFCPDASWVFPWGNYVYDLKDYIHGSGTYTVTVERTGGQSFCISAPGIVLVYEDENAPLIEYWVNEGADILIGGRRGDGGFLSLEECINNATFPASNTIYEVVTATLGVVSPWAGSSWEPGQTNYLFFNDVELGTGVYHGYGETYYKAIDSMTMEIGSANAQVGVNVTDVTAHYLQGSENVVGQGDDGDNMMPTNAFLVVAYKE
;
A
#
# COMPACT_ATOMS: atom_id res chain seq x y z
N MET A 1 -61.63 -43.12 -1.56
CA MET A 1 -62.54 -43.28 -0.40
C MET A 1 -63.01 -41.90 0.03
N LYS A 2 -64.34 -41.72 0.13
CA LYS A 2 -65.15 -40.75 0.92
C LYS A 2 -64.57 -39.32 1.10
N GLY A 3 -65.19 -38.24 0.60
CA GLY A 3 -66.56 -37.77 0.89
C GLY A 3 -66.55 -36.98 2.22
N ASN A 4 -67.18 -35.82 2.41
CA ASN A 4 -68.31 -35.22 1.73
C ASN A 4 -68.55 -33.79 2.30
N GLU A 5 -69.12 -32.88 1.48
CA GLU A 5 -70.17 -31.87 1.82
C GLU A 5 -69.89 -30.74 2.84
N LYS A 6 -70.33 -29.48 2.67
CA LYS A 6 -71.61 -28.94 2.13
C LYS A 6 -71.49 -27.40 1.96
N SER A 7 -71.87 -26.82 0.81
CA SER A 7 -73.13 -26.08 0.54
C SER A 7 -73.02 -24.54 0.66
N ASN A 8 -73.15 -23.78 -0.44
CA ASN A 8 -74.39 -23.13 -0.97
C ASN A 8 -74.54 -21.67 -0.45
N VAL A 9 -74.98 -20.62 -1.19
CA VAL A 9 -75.66 -20.51 -2.50
C VAL A 9 -75.75 -19.02 -2.91
N LYS A 10 -75.53 -18.77 -4.22
CA LYS A 10 -76.17 -17.87 -5.21
C LYS A 10 -76.61 -16.42 -4.86
N ASN A 11 -76.39 -15.49 -5.79
CA ASN A 11 -77.36 -15.21 -6.87
C ASN A 11 -76.84 -14.22 -7.95
N LEU A 12 -77.04 -14.64 -9.20
CA LEU A 12 -77.05 -13.83 -10.42
C LEU A 12 -78.51 -13.65 -10.88
N GLY A 13 -78.80 -12.51 -11.50
CA GLY A 13 -79.95 -12.29 -12.37
C GLY A 13 -80.47 -10.85 -12.28
N CYS A 14 -81.16 -10.24 -13.25
CA CYS A 14 -81.38 -10.43 -14.67
C CYS A 14 -82.31 -9.26 -15.08
N GLU A 15 -82.37 -8.95 -16.38
CA GLU A 15 -83.52 -8.38 -17.10
C GLU A 15 -83.80 -6.86 -17.20
N LYS A 16 -83.84 -6.45 -18.50
CA LYS A 16 -84.93 -5.77 -19.23
C LYS A 16 -84.88 -4.25 -19.46
N LYS A 17 -84.52 -3.94 -20.72
CA LYS A 17 -85.16 -3.02 -21.69
C LYS A 17 -86.37 -2.21 -21.20
N LYS A 18 -86.33 -0.88 -21.43
CA LYS A 18 -87.42 -0.15 -22.12
C LYS A 18 -86.95 1.21 -22.67
N LYS A 19 -87.24 1.42 -23.96
CA LYS A 19 -87.20 2.68 -24.72
C LYS A 19 -88.15 3.73 -24.11
N MET A 20 -87.85 5.03 -24.24
CA MET A 20 -88.74 5.97 -24.96
C MET A 20 -88.10 7.35 -25.24
N ASN A 21 -88.41 7.85 -26.43
CA ASN A 21 -88.01 9.11 -27.06
C ASN A 21 -88.90 10.32 -26.65
N ALA A 22 -88.44 11.49 -27.11
CA ALA A 22 -89.17 12.74 -27.46
C ALA A 22 -89.15 13.84 -26.37
N LYS A 23 -88.38 14.93 -26.55
CA LYS A 23 -88.59 16.15 -27.40
C LYS A 23 -89.75 17.04 -26.93
N VAL A 24 -89.53 18.37 -27.10
CA VAL A 24 -90.51 19.51 -27.21
C VAL A 24 -90.75 20.26 -25.87
N LEU A 25 -90.71 21.61 -25.70
CA LEU A 25 -90.62 22.82 -26.56
C LEU A 25 -90.30 24.08 -25.69
N PHE A 26 -89.55 25.03 -26.25
CA PHE A 26 -89.70 26.52 -26.28
C PHE A 26 -90.31 27.37 -25.13
N ALA A 27 -89.62 28.48 -24.79
CA ALA A 27 -89.86 29.87 -25.28
C ALA A 27 -89.76 31.01 -24.21
N THR A 28 -88.85 31.97 -24.49
CA THR A 28 -88.99 33.46 -24.39
C THR A 28 -89.21 34.10 -23.00
N THR A 29 -88.63 35.24 -22.58
CA THR A 29 -88.29 36.49 -23.31
C THR A 29 -87.37 37.40 -22.46
N ALA A 30 -86.35 37.97 -23.11
CA ALA A 30 -85.70 39.28 -23.01
C ALA A 30 -85.51 40.09 -21.69
N ALA A 31 -84.29 40.65 -21.65
CA ALA A 31 -83.91 42.03 -21.29
C ALA A 31 -83.40 42.30 -19.87
N PHE A 32 -82.07 42.21 -19.72
CA PHE A 32 -81.28 43.33 -19.20
C PHE A 32 -79.97 43.42 -20.00
N ILE A 33 -79.78 44.57 -20.65
CA ILE A 33 -78.63 44.96 -21.49
C ILE A 33 -77.71 45.84 -20.63
N VAL A 34 -76.41 45.78 -20.93
CA VAL A 34 -75.32 46.75 -20.64
C VAL A 34 -74.48 46.46 -19.40
N LEU A 35 -73.47 45.60 -19.57
CA LEU A 35 -72.07 45.84 -19.15
C LEU A 35 -71.17 44.76 -19.79
N LEU A 36 -70.98 44.88 -21.11
CA LEU A 36 -69.98 44.19 -21.92
C LEU A 36 -69.20 45.25 -22.69
N SER A 37 -68.04 45.61 -22.15
CA SER A 37 -66.89 46.35 -22.72
C SER A 37 -66.03 46.67 -21.51
N PHE A 38 -64.86 46.10 -21.27
CA PHE A 38 -63.77 45.75 -22.18
C PHE A 38 -63.19 44.39 -21.76
N GLY A 39 -63.54 43.33 -22.48
CA GLY A 39 -62.61 42.23 -22.62
C GLY A 39 -61.52 42.76 -23.53
N ALA A 40 -60.34 43.06 -23.00
CA ALA A 40 -59.18 43.26 -23.83
C ALA A 40 -59.00 41.96 -24.63
N ILE A 41 -59.46 41.97 -25.87
CA ILE A 41 -58.86 41.16 -26.91
C ILE A 41 -57.44 41.71 -26.98
N ALA A 42 -56.53 41.09 -26.23
CA ALA A 42 -55.12 41.27 -26.45
C ALA A 42 -54.87 40.69 -27.85
N SER A 43 -54.91 41.56 -28.84
CA SER A 43 -54.35 41.32 -30.16
C SER A 43 -52.87 41.04 -29.95
N ALA A 44 -52.48 39.78 -29.95
CA ALA A 44 -51.09 39.37 -30.01
C ALA A 44 -50.71 39.18 -31.49
N ASP A 45 -49.94 40.13 -32.03
CA ASP A 45 -49.21 40.08 -33.32
C ASP A 45 -47.80 40.65 -33.02
N PRO A 46 -46.69 40.30 -33.73
CA PRO A 46 -46.27 38.98 -34.24
C PRO A 46 -44.74 38.63 -34.10
N TYR A 47 -44.36 37.36 -34.38
CA TYR A 47 -43.02 36.83 -34.83
C TYR A 47 -42.01 36.19 -33.83
N CYS A 48 -41.22 35.18 -34.26
CA CYS A 48 -40.42 34.21 -33.47
C CYS A 48 -39.01 34.69 -33.03
N GLY A 49 -38.52 34.27 -31.85
CA GLY A 49 -37.27 34.78 -31.27
C GLY A 49 -36.91 34.27 -29.86
N GLY A 50 -37.08 32.97 -29.62
CA GLY A 50 -36.71 32.38 -28.34
C GLY A 50 -35.23 32.06 -28.22
N LEU A 51 -34.88 31.36 -27.15
CA LEU A 51 -33.54 30.83 -26.92
C LEU A 51 -33.54 29.34 -27.28
N PRO A 52 -32.89 28.91 -28.38
CA PRO A 52 -32.80 27.50 -28.74
C PRO A 52 -32.24 26.65 -27.61
N LEU A 53 -32.64 25.39 -27.56
CA LEU A 53 -32.14 24.45 -26.55
C LEU A 53 -30.71 24.04 -26.87
N THR A 54 -29.80 24.22 -25.93
CA THR A 54 -28.41 23.75 -26.00
C THR A 54 -28.06 22.95 -24.75
N SER A 55 -27.14 22.00 -24.86
CA SER A 55 -26.62 21.24 -23.72
C SER A 55 -25.98 22.17 -22.70
N VAL A 56 -26.43 22.07 -21.46
CA VAL A 56 -25.91 22.83 -20.31
C VAL A 56 -25.32 21.93 -19.24
N GLN A 57 -25.62 20.63 -19.26
CA GLN A 57 -25.01 19.61 -18.41
C GLN A 57 -25.09 18.25 -19.10
N GLU A 58 -24.05 17.45 -18.95
CA GLU A 58 -24.05 16.01 -19.21
C GLU A 58 -23.14 15.30 -18.19
N GLY A 59 -23.28 13.99 -18.03
CA GLY A 59 -22.44 13.21 -17.13
C GLY A 59 -22.96 11.79 -16.94
N GLU A 60 -22.31 11.06 -16.04
CA GLU A 60 -22.62 9.67 -15.74
C GLU A 60 -22.90 9.49 -14.24
N VAL A 61 -23.92 8.68 -13.94
CA VAL A 61 -24.29 8.30 -12.57
C VAL A 61 -24.71 6.83 -12.52
N SER A 62 -24.66 6.21 -11.34
CA SER A 62 -25.23 4.87 -11.11
C SER A 62 -26.72 4.86 -10.80
N GLY A 63 -27.35 6.02 -10.57
CA GLY A 63 -28.80 6.12 -10.41
C GLY A 63 -29.49 6.54 -11.71
N ASP A 64 -30.13 7.71 -11.72
CA ASP A 64 -30.80 8.26 -12.91
C ASP A 64 -30.84 9.80 -12.86
N LEU A 65 -31.39 10.43 -13.90
CA LEU A 65 -31.76 11.84 -13.91
C LEU A 65 -33.23 11.98 -13.48
N TRP A 66 -33.45 12.17 -12.18
CA TRP A 66 -34.78 12.41 -11.63
C TRP A 66 -35.23 13.85 -11.86
N PHE A 67 -36.51 14.05 -12.18
CA PHE A 67 -37.10 15.39 -12.23
C PHE A 67 -38.54 15.42 -11.72
N ASP A 68 -38.99 16.60 -11.31
CA ASP A 68 -40.39 16.87 -10.97
C ASP A 68 -40.77 18.30 -11.40
N ASP A 69 -41.79 18.42 -12.25
CA ASP A 69 -42.31 19.68 -12.79
C ASP A 69 -43.64 20.11 -12.13
N SER A 70 -43.95 21.40 -12.18
CA SER A 70 -45.22 21.94 -11.69
C SER A 70 -45.62 23.23 -12.41
N CYS A 71 -46.94 23.43 -12.55
CA CYS A 71 -47.57 24.63 -13.10
C CYS A 71 -48.46 25.35 -12.06
N PRO A 72 -47.90 26.11 -11.10
CA PRO A 72 -48.67 26.63 -9.97
C PRO A 72 -49.75 27.65 -10.33
N LEU A 73 -49.45 28.56 -11.27
CA LEU A 73 -50.31 29.67 -11.70
C LEU A 73 -50.80 30.60 -10.57
N VAL A 74 -50.00 30.71 -9.51
CA VAL A 74 -50.17 31.63 -8.38
C VAL A 74 -48.89 32.45 -8.17
N THR A 75 -48.95 33.51 -7.37
CA THR A 75 -47.79 34.39 -7.10
C THR A 75 -46.99 33.98 -5.87
N ASP A 76 -47.51 33.10 -5.03
CA ASP A 76 -46.86 32.56 -3.84
C ASP A 76 -47.13 31.05 -3.81
N TRP A 77 -46.08 30.24 -3.78
CA TRP A 77 -46.19 28.79 -3.90
C TRP A 77 -45.08 28.05 -3.15
N THR A 78 -45.43 26.90 -2.58
CA THR A 78 -44.50 25.99 -1.92
C THR A 78 -44.76 24.56 -2.38
N LYS A 79 -43.69 23.77 -2.50
CA LYS A 79 -43.76 22.33 -2.79
C LYS A 79 -42.66 21.58 -2.06
N SER A 80 -42.99 20.37 -1.62
CA SER A 80 -42.02 19.39 -1.15
C SER A 80 -41.80 18.32 -2.21
N TYR A 81 -40.55 17.88 -2.32
CA TYR A 81 -40.07 16.84 -3.21
C TYR A 81 -39.62 15.65 -2.36
N THR A 82 -39.94 14.45 -2.84
CA THR A 82 -39.38 13.21 -2.29
C THR A 82 -38.56 12.57 -3.39
N LEU A 83 -37.25 12.55 -3.20
CA LEU A 83 -36.33 11.96 -4.16
C LEU A 83 -36.33 10.43 -4.06
N PRO A 84 -35.90 9.72 -5.12
CA PRO A 84 -35.52 8.32 -5.03
C PRO A 84 -34.44 8.08 -3.95
N SER A 85 -34.20 6.81 -3.60
CA SER A 85 -33.06 6.47 -2.74
C SER A 85 -31.76 6.75 -3.48
N TYR A 86 -30.80 7.40 -2.83
CA TYR A 86 -29.50 7.73 -3.41
C TYR A 86 -28.39 7.64 -2.37
N THR A 87 -27.16 7.44 -2.82
CA THR A 87 -25.93 7.50 -2.02
C THR A 87 -25.31 8.90 -2.07
N ASN A 88 -25.26 9.53 -3.24
CA ASN A 88 -24.81 10.89 -3.45
C ASN A 88 -25.60 11.59 -4.57
N VAL A 89 -25.69 12.93 -4.51
CA VAL A 89 -26.18 13.77 -5.61
C VAL A 89 -24.97 14.26 -6.40
N GLU A 90 -24.95 13.99 -7.70
CA GLU A 90 -23.87 14.43 -8.58
C GLU A 90 -24.11 15.86 -9.08
N TRP A 91 -25.36 16.17 -9.42
CA TRP A 91 -25.75 17.47 -9.95
C TRP A 91 -27.23 17.74 -9.72
N ALA A 92 -27.60 18.97 -9.35
CA ALA A 92 -29.00 19.36 -9.30
C ALA A 92 -29.23 20.82 -9.68
N GLN A 93 -30.32 21.07 -10.42
CA GLN A 93 -30.72 22.42 -10.82
C GLN A 93 -32.22 22.63 -10.66
N LEU A 94 -32.59 23.78 -10.07
CA LEU A 94 -33.97 24.24 -9.95
C LEU A 94 -34.26 25.28 -11.03
N TYR A 95 -35.30 25.06 -11.83
CA TYR A 95 -35.79 25.98 -12.86
C TYR A 95 -37.11 26.61 -12.43
N VAL A 96 -37.24 27.93 -12.59
CA VAL A 96 -38.46 28.68 -12.23
C VAL A 96 -38.82 29.66 -13.35
N ALA A 97 -40.06 29.59 -13.85
CA ALA A 97 -40.57 30.56 -14.82
C ALA A 97 -41.66 31.46 -14.22
N VAL A 98 -41.51 32.78 -14.31
CA VAL A 98 -42.49 33.77 -13.81
C VAL A 98 -43.06 34.61 -14.95
N TYR A 99 -44.38 34.76 -14.97
CA TYR A 99 -45.11 35.46 -16.03
C TYR A 99 -45.17 36.98 -15.80
N CYS A 100 -44.76 37.74 -16.81
CA CYS A 100 -44.67 39.20 -16.81
C CYS A 100 -45.99 39.93 -17.11
N ALA A 101 -47.04 39.24 -17.60
CA ALA A 101 -48.31 39.76 -18.15
C ALA A 101 -48.33 40.16 -19.63
N HIS A 102 -47.19 40.45 -20.26
CA HIS A 102 -47.17 40.95 -21.64
C HIS A 102 -45.91 40.50 -22.38
N MET A 103 -46.03 40.22 -23.67
CA MET A 103 -44.94 39.62 -24.46
C MET A 103 -43.79 40.58 -24.76
N GLN A 104 -44.06 41.89 -24.84
CA GLN A 104 -43.04 42.89 -25.18
C GLN A 104 -42.80 43.93 -24.07
N ASN A 105 -43.87 44.62 -23.64
CA ASN A 105 -43.82 45.63 -22.58
C ASN A 105 -43.05 45.17 -21.33
N CYS A 106 -42.32 46.11 -20.75
CA CYS A 106 -41.48 45.90 -19.58
C CYS A 106 -42.30 46.21 -18.33
N TYR A 107 -42.75 45.14 -17.66
CA TYR A 107 -43.45 45.24 -16.38
C TYR A 107 -42.56 44.60 -15.32
N PRO A 108 -41.66 45.38 -14.67
CA PRO A 108 -40.73 44.81 -13.72
C PRO A 108 -41.42 44.25 -12.47
N GLY A 109 -40.85 43.18 -11.93
CA GLY A 109 -41.27 42.50 -10.71
C GLY A 109 -40.07 42.01 -9.90
N ARG A 110 -40.33 41.18 -8.88
CA ARG A 110 -39.30 40.45 -8.13
C ARG A 110 -39.72 39.01 -7.92
N ALA A 111 -38.76 38.10 -7.86
CA ALA A 111 -38.95 36.74 -7.36
C ALA A 111 -38.06 36.51 -6.14
N ASN A 112 -38.66 36.01 -5.06
CA ASN A 112 -37.97 35.55 -3.87
C ASN A 112 -38.08 34.03 -3.82
N ILE A 113 -36.95 33.33 -3.88
CA ILE A 113 -36.91 31.87 -4.02
C ILE A 113 -36.04 31.31 -2.90
N THR A 114 -36.56 30.35 -2.15
CA THR A 114 -35.78 29.58 -1.18
C THR A 114 -35.88 28.10 -1.47
N PHE A 115 -34.78 27.38 -1.24
CA PHE A 115 -34.72 25.92 -1.36
C PHE A 115 -34.11 25.35 -0.08
N ASN A 116 -34.83 24.45 0.59
CA ASN A 116 -34.48 23.92 1.91
C ASN A 116 -34.17 25.03 2.94
N GLY A 117 -34.90 26.15 2.85
CA GLY A 117 -34.72 27.32 3.72
C GLY A 117 -33.53 28.22 3.35
N VAL A 118 -32.73 27.87 2.35
CA VAL A 118 -31.63 28.68 1.82
C VAL A 118 -32.14 29.61 0.74
N GLN A 119 -31.80 30.89 0.83
CA GLN A 119 -32.13 31.90 -0.17
C GLN A 119 -31.36 31.66 -1.47
N LEU A 120 -32.08 31.59 -2.60
CA LEU A 120 -31.51 31.52 -3.95
C LEU A 120 -31.53 32.89 -4.62
N GLY A 121 -30.55 33.15 -5.50
CA GLY A 121 -30.29 34.46 -6.11
C GLY A 121 -29.51 35.37 -5.16
N GLY A 122 -28.38 35.92 -5.63
CA GLY A 122 -27.43 36.70 -4.81
C GLY A 122 -28.01 37.99 -4.21
N THR A 123 -27.21 38.75 -3.46
CA THR A 123 -27.65 39.98 -2.78
C THR A 123 -27.98 41.11 -3.79
N PRO A 124 -29.15 41.78 -3.72
CA PRO A 124 -30.19 41.68 -2.70
C PRO A 124 -31.07 40.43 -2.82
N SER A 125 -31.59 39.93 -1.69
CA SER A 125 -32.31 38.66 -1.45
C SER A 125 -33.60 38.40 -2.26
N SER A 126 -33.81 39.09 -3.37
CA SER A 126 -34.89 38.83 -4.33
C SER A 126 -34.40 39.18 -5.72
N GLU A 127 -34.54 38.22 -6.64
CA GLU A 127 -34.21 38.33 -8.04
C GLU A 127 -35.07 39.42 -8.69
N LEU A 128 -34.43 40.40 -9.34
CA LEU A 128 -35.13 41.48 -10.03
C LEU A 128 -35.64 40.94 -11.37
N LEU A 129 -36.94 40.94 -11.60
CA LEU A 129 -37.53 40.49 -12.86
C LEU A 129 -37.79 41.69 -13.76
N ASP A 130 -36.76 42.20 -14.41
CA ASP A 130 -36.83 43.33 -15.33
C ASP A 130 -36.20 42.97 -16.69
N GLY A 131 -36.32 43.90 -17.64
CA GLY A 131 -35.95 43.68 -19.04
C GLY A 131 -37.12 43.92 -19.98
N CYS A 132 -36.86 44.52 -21.14
CA CYS A 132 -37.85 44.71 -22.19
C CYS A 132 -37.60 43.66 -23.27
N TYR A 133 -38.62 42.90 -23.65
CA TYR A 133 -38.50 41.99 -24.78
C TYR A 133 -39.02 42.68 -26.04
N THR A 134 -38.28 42.59 -27.13
CA THR A 134 -38.73 43.02 -28.45
C THR A 134 -38.45 41.88 -29.40
N TYR A 135 -39.44 41.53 -30.22
CA TYR A 135 -39.25 40.46 -31.20
C TYR A 135 -38.02 40.77 -32.08
N PRO A 136 -37.15 39.79 -32.36
CA PRO A 136 -36.06 39.99 -33.30
C PRO A 136 -36.65 40.39 -34.66
N ALA A 137 -36.20 41.52 -35.22
CA ALA A 137 -36.60 41.91 -36.57
C ALA A 137 -35.84 41.09 -37.62
N LEU A 138 -36.50 40.73 -38.72
CA LEU A 138 -35.94 40.04 -39.89
C LEU A 138 -34.57 40.59 -40.31
N LEU A 139 -33.48 39.89 -39.97
CA LEU A 139 -32.26 39.96 -40.78
C LEU A 139 -32.43 38.97 -41.93
N TYR A 140 -32.71 39.52 -43.11
CA TYR A 140 -32.57 38.79 -44.36
C TYR A 140 -31.13 38.27 -44.48
N GLU A 141 -31.01 36.98 -44.79
CA GLU A 141 -29.84 36.27 -45.31
C GLU A 141 -28.73 35.84 -44.34
N THR A 142 -29.04 34.97 -43.37
CA THR A 142 -28.24 33.73 -43.12
C THR A 142 -29.05 32.76 -42.24
N PRO A 143 -29.05 31.43 -42.49
CA PRO A 143 -29.70 30.49 -41.60
C PRO A 143 -28.99 30.53 -40.24
N CYS A 144 -29.75 30.52 -39.14
CA CYS A 144 -29.24 30.28 -37.80
C CYS A 144 -28.76 28.82 -37.72
N ALA A 145 -27.59 28.55 -38.30
CA ALA A 145 -26.87 27.30 -38.16
C ALA A 145 -25.73 27.54 -37.16
N ASN A 146 -25.78 26.79 -36.07
CA ASN A 146 -24.69 26.51 -35.12
C ASN A 146 -24.08 27.69 -34.34
N GLY A 147 -24.61 27.88 -33.13
CA GLY A 147 -23.80 27.74 -31.90
C GLY A 147 -22.58 28.64 -31.73
N THR A 148 -22.56 29.87 -32.24
CA THR A 148 -21.48 30.82 -31.93
C THR A 148 -22.01 32.17 -31.47
N THR A 149 -21.43 32.64 -30.36
CA THR A 149 -21.69 33.92 -29.68
C THR A 149 -21.38 35.10 -30.60
N GLY A 150 -22.42 35.72 -31.18
CA GLY A 150 -22.32 36.93 -32.00
C GLY A 150 -22.75 38.18 -31.23
N TYR A 151 -21.80 39.09 -31.02
CA TYR A 151 -21.98 40.42 -30.44
C TYR A 151 -23.06 41.24 -31.18
N MET A 152 -24.06 41.75 -30.45
CA MET A 152 -25.06 42.69 -30.94
C MET A 152 -24.46 44.11 -31.06
N GLY A 153 -24.57 44.70 -32.26
CA GLY A 153 -24.01 46.01 -32.61
C GLY A 153 -24.65 47.20 -31.89
N THR A 154 -23.88 48.28 -31.78
CA THR A 154 -24.23 49.55 -31.12
C THR A 154 -25.05 50.47 -32.04
N GLU A 155 -26.38 50.33 -32.07
CA GLU A 155 -27.37 51.33 -32.53
C GLU A 155 -28.70 51.10 -31.76
N PRO A 156 -29.50 52.13 -31.39
CA PRO A 156 -30.39 52.02 -30.22
C PRO A 156 -31.73 51.28 -30.37
N ASP A 157 -32.21 50.92 -31.55
CA ASP A 157 -33.61 50.41 -31.72
C ASP A 157 -33.74 49.29 -32.77
N TYR A 158 -32.99 48.20 -32.62
CA TYR A 158 -33.22 46.93 -33.35
C TYR A 158 -33.44 45.77 -32.36
N GLY A 159 -34.44 44.93 -32.66
CA GLY A 159 -35.06 43.93 -31.76
C GLY A 159 -34.07 43.06 -30.97
N ARG A 160 -34.19 43.06 -29.65
CA ARG A 160 -33.18 42.52 -28.73
C ARG A 160 -33.20 41.00 -28.55
N GLY A 161 -34.24 40.29 -29.02
CA GLY A 161 -34.35 38.84 -28.82
C GLY A 161 -34.44 38.45 -27.35
N PRO A 162 -33.99 37.24 -26.95
CA PRO A 162 -33.90 36.84 -25.56
C PRO A 162 -33.15 37.88 -24.73
N GLU A 163 -33.79 38.38 -23.67
CA GLU A 163 -33.20 39.40 -22.81
C GLU A 163 -32.56 38.72 -21.60
N TRP A 164 -31.26 38.94 -21.45
CA TRP A 164 -30.48 38.38 -20.36
C TRP A 164 -30.40 39.38 -19.22
N GLY A 165 -30.94 38.97 -18.09
CA GLY A 165 -30.96 39.79 -16.88
C GLY A 165 -29.71 39.66 -16.03
N ASN A 166 -29.15 38.46 -16.02
CA ASN A 166 -27.89 38.07 -15.41
C ASN A 166 -27.45 36.70 -15.99
N ASP A 167 -26.51 36.03 -15.32
CA ASP A 167 -25.98 34.72 -15.71
C ASP A 167 -26.95 33.56 -15.53
N HIS A 168 -28.09 33.77 -14.85
CA HIS A 168 -29.02 32.70 -14.50
C HIS A 168 -30.50 33.06 -14.70
N ARG A 169 -30.79 34.11 -15.50
CA ARG A 169 -32.13 34.58 -15.84
C ARG A 169 -32.20 35.08 -17.28
N VAL A 170 -33.20 34.59 -18.01
CA VAL A 170 -33.54 35.08 -19.35
C VAL A 170 -35.04 35.33 -19.50
N ARG A 171 -35.39 36.48 -20.07
CA ARG A 171 -36.75 36.78 -20.52
C ARG A 171 -36.89 36.45 -21.99
N VAL A 172 -37.84 35.57 -22.31
CA VAL A 172 -38.33 35.39 -23.69
C VAL A 172 -39.81 35.62 -23.71
N THR A 173 -40.26 36.53 -24.58
CA THR A 173 -41.66 36.96 -24.65
C THR A 173 -42.18 37.41 -23.27
N SER A 174 -43.19 36.74 -22.74
CA SER A 174 -43.84 37.11 -21.49
C SER A 174 -43.28 36.44 -20.25
N ASP A 175 -42.25 35.61 -20.35
CA ASP A 175 -41.82 34.75 -19.24
C ASP A 175 -40.34 34.98 -18.90
N TYR A 176 -40.04 35.07 -17.60
CA TYR A 176 -38.68 35.07 -17.06
C TYR A 176 -38.35 33.66 -16.60
N LEU A 177 -37.42 32.98 -17.27
CA LEU A 177 -36.90 31.70 -16.83
C LEU A 177 -35.63 31.94 -16.01
N MET A 178 -35.59 31.40 -14.81
CA MET A 178 -34.46 31.43 -13.89
C MET A 178 -33.99 30.01 -13.61
N TRP A 179 -32.70 29.83 -13.34
CA TRP A 179 -32.15 28.55 -12.89
C TRP A 179 -31.17 28.73 -11.74
N TYR A 180 -31.11 27.75 -10.85
CA TYR A 180 -30.26 27.79 -9.66
C TYR A 180 -29.60 26.44 -9.44
N ASP A 181 -28.27 26.44 -9.30
CA ASP A 181 -27.56 25.28 -8.78
C ASP A 181 -27.98 25.03 -7.33
N VAL A 182 -28.51 23.84 -7.07
CA VAL A 182 -28.96 23.41 -5.74
C VAL A 182 -28.33 22.08 -5.35
N THR A 183 -27.27 21.66 -6.04
CA THR A 183 -26.59 20.36 -5.86
C THR A 183 -26.31 20.07 -4.38
N ASP A 184 -25.62 20.98 -3.70
CA ASP A 184 -25.25 20.84 -2.28
C ASP A 184 -26.42 21.05 -1.30
N LEU A 185 -27.58 21.48 -1.80
CA LEU A 185 -28.75 21.77 -0.98
C LEU A 185 -29.76 20.63 -1.00
N VAL A 186 -29.69 19.71 -1.98
CA VAL A 186 -30.64 18.61 -2.12
C VAL A 186 -30.55 17.65 -0.92
N GLN A 187 -31.73 17.32 -0.39
CA GLN A 187 -31.95 16.35 0.67
C GLN A 187 -33.02 15.34 0.23
N PRO A 188 -33.10 14.14 0.85
CA PRO A 188 -34.10 13.14 0.47
C PRO A 188 -35.54 13.67 0.48
N ASN A 189 -35.84 14.58 1.41
CA ASN A 189 -37.05 15.39 1.40
C ASN A 189 -36.64 16.85 1.26
N SER A 190 -36.72 17.38 0.04
CA SER A 190 -36.42 18.78 -0.25
C SER A 190 -37.70 19.61 -0.36
N ASN A 191 -37.61 20.93 -0.20
CA ASN A 191 -38.73 21.84 -0.41
C ASN A 191 -38.29 23.14 -1.07
N VAL A 192 -39.19 23.71 -1.86
CA VAL A 192 -39.02 25.03 -2.46
C VAL A 192 -40.14 25.96 -2.00
N ALA A 193 -39.81 27.23 -1.80
CA ALA A 193 -40.79 28.31 -1.61
C ALA A 193 -40.47 29.47 -2.55
N ILE A 194 -41.48 29.96 -3.27
CA ILE A 194 -41.34 30.98 -4.30
C ILE A 194 -42.42 32.04 -4.09
N GLU A 195 -42.01 33.31 -3.98
CA GLU A 195 -42.90 34.46 -3.93
C GLU A 195 -42.52 35.47 -5.03
N ALA A 196 -43.47 35.78 -5.90
CA ALA A 196 -43.33 36.78 -6.94
C ALA A 196 -44.14 38.05 -6.59
N SER A 197 -43.48 39.21 -6.58
CA SER A 197 -44.08 40.48 -6.22
C SER A 197 -43.92 41.55 -7.30
N LYS A 198 -44.85 42.50 -7.33
CA LYS A 198 -44.91 43.54 -8.36
C LYS A 198 -44.02 44.72 -7.97
N ILE A 199 -43.15 45.17 -8.89
CA ILE A 199 -42.58 46.52 -8.85
C ILE A 199 -43.46 47.46 -9.70
N TYR A 200 -43.92 46.98 -10.85
CA TYR A 200 -44.81 47.70 -11.75
C TYR A 200 -46.26 47.21 -11.63
N PRO A 201 -47.28 48.10 -11.62
CA PRO A 201 -48.68 47.70 -11.38
C PRO A 201 -49.23 46.60 -12.32
N ASN A 202 -48.75 46.58 -13.57
CA ASN A 202 -49.19 45.63 -14.59
C ASN A 202 -48.40 44.32 -14.61
N PHE A 203 -47.39 44.14 -13.75
CA PHE A 203 -46.72 42.84 -13.60
C PHE A 203 -47.74 41.80 -13.10
N ASP A 204 -47.79 40.62 -13.71
CA ASP A 204 -48.72 39.56 -13.33
C ASP A 204 -48.16 38.76 -12.15
N GLY A 205 -46.96 38.21 -12.31
CA GLY A 205 -46.19 37.53 -11.28
C GLY A 205 -46.56 36.06 -11.07
N ARG A 206 -47.56 35.50 -11.77
CA ARG A 206 -47.86 34.07 -11.61
C ARG A 206 -46.68 33.20 -12.05
N ILE A 207 -46.38 32.21 -11.23
CA ILE A 207 -45.35 31.20 -11.47
C ILE A 207 -45.93 30.17 -12.45
N LYS A 208 -45.30 30.01 -13.61
CA LYS A 208 -45.76 29.15 -14.70
C LYS A 208 -45.10 27.78 -14.74
N LEU A 209 -43.85 27.68 -14.30
CA LEU A 209 -43.07 26.45 -14.31
C LEU A 209 -42.16 26.42 -13.09
N VAL A 210 -42.10 25.27 -12.43
CA VAL A 210 -41.10 24.96 -11.39
C VAL A 210 -40.64 23.53 -11.60
N THR A 211 -39.42 23.35 -12.10
CA THR A 211 -38.84 22.04 -12.37
C THR A 211 -37.58 21.86 -11.53
N LEU A 212 -37.54 20.82 -10.70
CA LEU A 212 -36.30 20.36 -10.05
C LEU A 212 -35.75 19.19 -10.86
N VAL A 213 -34.47 19.22 -11.20
CA VAL A 213 -33.76 18.14 -11.90
C VAL A 213 -32.55 17.72 -11.07
N VAL A 214 -32.36 16.42 -10.87
CA VAL A 214 -31.35 15.84 -9.98
C VAL A 214 -30.74 14.59 -10.62
N ALA A 215 -29.44 14.63 -10.91
CA ALA A 215 -28.63 13.46 -11.22
C ALA A 215 -28.04 12.89 -9.92
N TYR A 216 -28.24 11.61 -9.67
CA TYR A 216 -27.85 10.97 -8.41
C TYR A 216 -27.25 9.59 -8.63
N ASN A 217 -26.35 9.20 -7.73
CA ASN A 217 -25.82 7.85 -7.63
C ASN A 217 -26.64 7.08 -6.60
N ASP A 218 -26.96 5.81 -6.84
CA ASP A 218 -27.69 4.96 -5.89
C ASP A 218 -26.87 3.77 -5.37
N GLY A 219 -25.67 3.58 -5.92
CA GLY A 219 -24.70 2.58 -5.49
C GLY A 219 -24.90 1.20 -6.10
N ASP A 220 -25.74 1.07 -7.13
CA ASP A 220 -25.79 -0.14 -7.94
C ASP A 220 -24.67 -0.19 -9.00
N THR A 221 -24.73 -1.17 -9.91
CA THR A 221 -23.68 -1.46 -10.89
C THR A 221 -24.02 -0.98 -12.31
N ASP A 222 -25.18 -0.37 -12.52
CA ASP A 222 -25.55 0.16 -13.82
C ASP A 222 -24.89 1.53 -14.05
N THR A 223 -24.94 2.00 -15.29
CA THR A 223 -24.38 3.29 -15.66
C THR A 223 -25.37 4.02 -16.54
N VAL A 224 -25.80 5.19 -16.08
CA VAL A 224 -26.71 6.07 -16.80
C VAL A 224 -25.97 7.32 -17.22
N HIS A 225 -25.80 7.49 -18.53
CA HIS A 225 -25.38 8.76 -19.10
C HIS A 225 -26.61 9.66 -19.25
N TYR A 226 -26.51 10.91 -18.78
CA TYR A 226 -27.60 11.87 -18.87
C TYR A 226 -27.16 13.14 -19.60
N TRP A 227 -28.11 13.78 -20.28
CA TRP A 227 -27.94 15.08 -20.93
C TRP A 227 -29.09 16.01 -20.56
N VAL A 228 -28.76 17.27 -20.28
CA VAL A 228 -29.70 18.34 -19.97
C VAL A 228 -29.50 19.46 -20.96
N ASN A 229 -30.47 19.63 -21.85
CA ASN A 229 -30.52 20.75 -22.77
C ASN A 229 -31.50 21.79 -22.23
N ARG A 230 -31.04 23.04 -22.14
CA ARG A 230 -31.84 24.18 -21.68
C ARG A 230 -31.98 25.20 -22.79
N GLY A 231 -33.16 25.78 -22.87
CA GLY A 231 -33.46 26.90 -23.74
C GLY A 231 -34.54 27.77 -23.11
N HIS A 232 -35.26 28.46 -23.97
CA HIS A 232 -36.47 29.21 -23.68
C HIS A 232 -37.12 29.51 -25.03
N ASP A 233 -37.24 28.48 -25.88
CA ASP A 233 -37.53 28.64 -27.29
C ASP A 233 -39.03 28.74 -27.55
N ALA A 234 -39.45 29.60 -28.47
CA ALA A 234 -40.86 29.92 -28.71
C ALA A 234 -41.23 29.83 -30.20
N ASP A 235 -42.28 29.06 -30.46
CA ASP A 235 -42.87 28.84 -31.78
C ASP A 235 -44.33 29.35 -31.81
N ASN A 236 -44.71 30.08 -32.86
CA ASN A 236 -46.03 30.70 -32.95
C ASN A 236 -46.59 30.76 -34.38
N TYR A 237 -47.91 30.89 -34.45
CA TYR A 237 -48.72 30.79 -35.67
C TYR A 237 -48.43 31.76 -36.79
N TYR A 238 -47.68 32.83 -36.51
CA TYR A 238 -47.54 33.92 -37.44
C TYR A 238 -46.71 33.55 -38.67
N TRP A 239 -45.67 32.71 -38.51
CA TRP A 239 -44.76 32.37 -39.61
C TRP A 239 -45.47 31.64 -40.76
N ASP A 240 -46.37 30.72 -40.42
CA ASP A 240 -47.20 29.98 -41.38
C ASP A 240 -48.28 30.87 -42.03
N ASN A 241 -48.83 31.81 -41.26
CA ASN A 241 -49.89 32.70 -41.72
C ASN A 241 -49.38 33.83 -42.64
N GLU A 242 -48.08 34.14 -42.63
CA GLU A 242 -47.43 35.09 -43.55
C GLU A 242 -46.81 34.44 -44.80
N GLY A 243 -46.97 33.13 -45.00
CA GLY A 243 -46.41 32.41 -46.14
C GLY A 243 -44.88 32.23 -46.08
N LYS A 244 -44.29 32.24 -44.89
CA LYS A 244 -42.86 31.97 -44.65
C LYS A 244 -42.65 30.46 -44.32
N PRO A 245 -41.41 29.92 -44.40
CA PRO A 245 -41.16 28.47 -44.22
C PRO A 245 -41.35 27.99 -42.77
N ASN A 246 -42.30 27.09 -42.48
CA ASN A 246 -42.62 26.57 -41.13
C ASN A 246 -41.39 26.46 -40.20
N TYR A 247 -41.50 27.02 -38.98
CA TYR A 247 -40.44 26.92 -37.98
C TYR A 247 -40.46 25.51 -37.38
N ILE A 248 -39.29 24.88 -37.32
CA ILE A 248 -39.11 23.60 -36.63
C ILE A 248 -37.88 23.81 -35.75
N GLY A 249 -38.08 23.80 -34.44
CA GLY A 249 -36.98 23.88 -33.49
C GLY A 249 -36.23 22.55 -33.43
N GLU A 250 -34.95 22.62 -33.10
CA GLU A 250 -34.06 21.46 -33.05
C GLU A 250 -33.10 21.57 -31.85
N THR A 251 -32.83 20.44 -31.21
CA THR A 251 -31.74 20.31 -30.25
C THR A 251 -31.07 18.94 -30.37
N ASN A 252 -29.77 18.89 -30.07
CA ASN A 252 -28.96 17.68 -30.20
C ASN A 252 -28.42 17.25 -28.83
N PHE A 253 -28.39 15.94 -28.60
CA PHE A 253 -27.68 15.29 -27.50
C PHE A 253 -26.53 14.48 -28.09
N SER A 254 -25.29 14.85 -27.75
CA SER A 254 -24.09 14.23 -28.33
C SER A 254 -23.74 12.96 -27.54
N ALA A 255 -24.13 11.80 -28.05
CA ALA A 255 -23.77 10.53 -27.42
C ALA A 255 -22.45 9.98 -28.00
N ASP A 256 -21.55 9.58 -27.10
CA ASP A 256 -20.26 8.93 -27.39
C ASP A 256 -20.04 7.80 -26.38
N LEU A 257 -20.93 6.80 -26.39
CA LEU A 257 -20.82 5.67 -25.47
C LEU A 257 -19.63 4.77 -25.87
N PRO A 258 -18.95 4.09 -24.92
CA PRO A 258 -17.85 3.17 -25.23
C PRO A 258 -18.21 2.18 -26.34
N GLU A 259 -17.28 1.90 -27.25
CA GLU A 259 -17.49 0.92 -28.32
C GLU A 259 -17.86 -0.45 -27.72
N GLY A 260 -18.84 -1.14 -28.33
CA GLY A 260 -19.37 -2.41 -27.79
C GLY A 260 -20.42 -2.27 -26.70
N SER A 261 -20.72 -1.06 -26.22
CA SER A 261 -21.75 -0.83 -25.19
C SER A 261 -23.13 -1.37 -25.58
N THR A 262 -23.77 -2.06 -24.64
CA THR A 262 -25.17 -2.49 -24.76
C THR A 262 -26.07 -1.51 -24.03
N VAL A 263 -26.92 -0.79 -24.78
CA VAL A 263 -27.93 0.13 -24.21
C VAL A 263 -29.16 -0.67 -23.77
N HIS A 264 -29.51 -0.56 -22.49
CA HIS A 264 -30.66 -1.24 -21.89
C HIS A 264 -31.93 -0.41 -21.99
N SER A 265 -31.82 0.89 -21.76
CA SER A 265 -32.94 1.83 -21.86
C SER A 265 -32.48 3.23 -22.23
N SER A 266 -33.35 4.02 -22.87
CA SER A 266 -33.14 5.44 -23.08
C SER A 266 -34.44 6.22 -23.04
N ASN A 267 -34.47 7.32 -22.28
CA ASN A 267 -35.65 8.14 -22.07
C ASN A 267 -35.41 9.57 -22.54
N LEU A 268 -36.27 10.09 -23.40
CA LEU A 268 -36.27 11.49 -23.83
C LEU A 268 -37.37 12.22 -23.07
N THR A 269 -37.06 13.31 -22.40
CA THR A 269 -38.06 14.15 -21.72
C THR A 269 -38.04 15.56 -22.29
N VAL A 270 -39.20 16.19 -22.46
CA VAL A 270 -39.37 17.60 -22.79
C VAL A 270 -40.21 18.27 -21.70
N VAL A 271 -39.79 19.45 -21.22
CA VAL A 271 -40.61 20.30 -20.36
C VAL A 271 -40.94 21.59 -21.11
N HIS A 272 -42.23 21.78 -21.36
CA HIS A 272 -42.76 22.85 -22.20
C HIS A 272 -43.63 23.84 -21.41
N MET A 273 -43.72 25.08 -21.90
CA MET A 273 -44.45 26.20 -21.29
C MET A 273 -45.59 26.67 -22.22
N ALA A 274 -46.48 25.74 -22.56
CA ALA A 274 -47.61 25.99 -23.44
C ALA A 274 -48.91 25.38 -22.90
N SER A 275 -50.05 25.97 -23.29
CA SER A 275 -51.40 25.47 -22.97
C SER A 275 -51.89 24.38 -23.94
N GLN A 276 -51.18 24.22 -25.06
CA GLN A 276 -51.32 23.11 -25.99
C GLN A 276 -49.93 22.59 -26.26
N ASP A 277 -49.78 21.28 -26.14
CA ASP A 277 -48.51 20.61 -26.40
C ASP A 277 -48.11 20.66 -27.90
N GLY A 278 -46.85 20.35 -28.19
CA GLY A 278 -46.20 20.38 -29.48
C GLY A 278 -46.32 19.09 -30.29
N LYS A 279 -45.53 19.02 -31.35
CA LYS A 279 -45.28 17.86 -32.19
C LYS A 279 -43.79 17.61 -32.19
N TYR A 280 -43.41 16.34 -32.10
CA TYR A 280 -42.02 15.97 -31.89
C TYR A 280 -41.55 14.92 -32.91
N THR A 281 -40.27 15.00 -33.26
CA THR A 281 -39.56 13.86 -33.86
C THR A 281 -38.26 13.65 -33.12
N PHE A 282 -37.85 12.39 -33.02
CA PHE A 282 -36.56 12.00 -32.45
C PHE A 282 -35.79 11.18 -33.47
N ASN A 283 -34.58 11.62 -33.79
CA ASN A 283 -33.75 11.04 -34.85
C ASN A 283 -34.48 10.90 -36.21
N GLY A 284 -35.38 11.84 -36.50
CA GLY A 284 -36.18 11.89 -37.73
C GLY A 284 -37.43 11.00 -37.71
N ALA A 285 -37.65 10.21 -36.66
CA ALA A 285 -38.88 9.43 -36.46
C ALA A 285 -39.91 10.24 -35.66
N SER A 286 -41.15 10.32 -36.15
CA SER A 286 -42.23 10.96 -35.39
C SER A 286 -42.53 10.18 -34.11
N ILE A 287 -42.59 10.88 -32.98
CA ILE A 287 -42.99 10.33 -31.69
C ILE A 287 -44.37 10.89 -31.27
N PRO A 288 -45.16 10.18 -30.46
CA PRO A 288 -46.50 10.62 -30.08
C PRO A 288 -46.50 11.97 -29.33
N THR A 289 -47.51 12.81 -29.54
CA THR A 289 -47.67 14.10 -28.84
C THR A 289 -48.41 13.99 -27.49
N ASP A 290 -48.64 12.76 -27.02
CA ASP A 290 -49.30 12.46 -25.75
C ASP A 290 -48.88 11.03 -25.35
N PRO A 291 -47.56 10.82 -25.08
CA PRO A 291 -47.04 9.50 -24.76
C PRO A 291 -47.68 8.96 -23.49
N THR A 292 -48.26 7.76 -23.58
CA THR A 292 -48.84 7.04 -22.44
C THR A 292 -48.57 5.54 -22.56
N GLY A 293 -48.45 4.85 -21.42
CA GLY A 293 -48.22 3.41 -21.41
C GLY A 293 -46.84 3.05 -21.96
N ASP A 294 -46.79 2.19 -22.98
CA ASP A 294 -45.53 1.71 -23.57
C ASP A 294 -44.79 2.80 -24.38
N ASP A 295 -45.48 3.88 -24.76
CA ASP A 295 -44.88 5.01 -25.48
C ASP A 295 -44.22 6.04 -24.55
N GLY A 296 -44.58 6.03 -23.25
CA GLY A 296 -44.03 6.94 -22.24
C GLY A 296 -45.05 7.55 -21.27
N VAL A 297 -44.77 8.77 -20.79
CA VAL A 297 -45.55 9.48 -19.77
C VAL A 297 -45.81 10.93 -20.20
N ASN A 298 -47.05 11.38 -20.10
CA ASN A 298 -47.46 12.77 -20.35
C ASN A 298 -48.09 13.39 -19.09
N TRP A 299 -47.82 14.68 -18.89
CA TRP A 299 -48.60 15.53 -17.99
C TRP A 299 -48.76 16.95 -18.55
N GLN A 300 -49.99 17.44 -18.63
CA GLN A 300 -50.32 18.79 -19.09
C GLN A 300 -51.03 19.61 -18.00
N GLY A 301 -50.37 20.67 -17.54
CA GLY A 301 -50.95 21.73 -16.71
C GLY A 301 -51.62 22.83 -17.53
N GLY A 302 -52.00 23.95 -16.89
CA GLY A 302 -52.72 25.03 -17.57
C GLY A 302 -51.89 25.80 -18.60
N TYR A 303 -50.57 25.95 -18.36
CA TYR A 303 -49.63 26.67 -19.23
C TYR A 303 -48.21 26.08 -19.24
N SER A 304 -48.01 24.90 -18.65
CA SER A 304 -46.79 24.10 -18.77
C SER A 304 -47.14 22.62 -18.69
N GLY A 305 -46.26 21.77 -19.17
CA GLY A 305 -46.39 20.32 -19.13
C GLY A 305 -45.06 19.65 -19.44
N TYR A 306 -45.04 18.33 -19.38
CA TYR A 306 -43.92 17.54 -19.83
C TYR A 306 -44.37 16.26 -20.51
N ASP A 307 -43.50 15.77 -21.38
CA ASP A 307 -43.58 14.50 -22.07
C ASP A 307 -42.29 13.74 -21.85
N THR A 308 -42.39 12.46 -21.51
CA THR A 308 -41.27 11.52 -21.49
C THR A 308 -41.57 10.38 -22.45
N TRP A 309 -40.66 10.07 -23.36
CA TRP A 309 -40.75 8.95 -24.31
C TRP A 309 -39.70 7.90 -24.03
N TYR A 310 -40.05 6.63 -24.19
CA TYR A 310 -39.11 5.50 -24.15
C TYR A 310 -38.50 5.30 -25.54
N VAL A 311 -37.30 5.84 -25.77
CA VAL A 311 -36.67 6.00 -27.09
C VAL A 311 -35.51 5.04 -27.35
N SER A 312 -35.33 3.99 -26.55
CA SER A 312 -34.21 3.03 -26.68
C SER A 312 -34.02 2.49 -28.10
N SER A 313 -35.11 2.24 -28.83
CA SER A 313 -35.06 1.73 -30.22
C SER A 313 -34.64 2.77 -31.27
N LEU A 314 -34.68 4.06 -30.93
CA LEU A 314 -34.34 5.18 -31.78
C LEU A 314 -33.01 5.83 -31.38
N PHE A 315 -32.51 5.55 -30.18
CA PHE A 315 -31.26 6.08 -29.66
C PHE A 315 -30.06 5.61 -30.49
N LYS A 316 -29.10 6.52 -30.69
CA LYS A 316 -27.83 6.26 -31.38
C LYS A 316 -26.70 6.44 -30.39
N SER A 317 -25.94 5.38 -30.11
CA SER A 317 -24.91 5.39 -29.06
C SER A 317 -23.71 6.30 -29.33
N ASN A 318 -23.33 6.48 -30.60
CA ASN A 318 -22.07 7.13 -31.00
C ASN A 318 -22.29 8.24 -32.05
N SER A 319 -23.32 9.05 -31.87
CA SER A 319 -23.65 10.18 -32.74
C SER A 319 -24.66 11.11 -32.08
N ASN A 320 -24.93 12.25 -32.72
CA ASN A 320 -26.00 13.14 -32.28
C ASN A 320 -27.37 12.46 -32.32
N ASN A 321 -28.05 12.51 -31.18
CA ASN A 321 -29.46 12.23 -31.02
C ASN A 321 -30.24 13.53 -31.14
N THR A 322 -31.06 13.67 -32.19
CA THR A 322 -31.70 14.93 -32.55
C THR A 322 -33.16 14.92 -32.18
N LEU A 323 -33.58 15.85 -31.32
CA LEU A 323 -34.99 16.17 -31.06
C LEU A 323 -35.40 17.37 -31.93
N THR A 324 -36.49 17.23 -32.68
CA THR A 324 -37.14 18.37 -33.33
C THR A 324 -38.52 18.61 -32.74
N TYR A 325 -38.94 19.86 -32.60
CA TYR A 325 -40.25 20.23 -32.08
C TYR A 325 -40.91 21.32 -32.93
N ASP A 326 -42.23 21.27 -33.01
CA ASP A 326 -43.09 22.22 -33.75
C ASP A 326 -44.41 22.39 -32.97
N ARG A 327 -45.07 23.53 -33.12
CA ARG A 327 -46.35 23.79 -32.48
C ARG A 327 -47.47 22.92 -33.08
N ASN A 328 -48.36 22.41 -32.23
CA ASN A 328 -49.65 21.87 -32.67
C ASN A 328 -50.74 22.96 -32.70
N GLY A 329 -50.69 23.85 -31.70
CA GLY A 329 -51.60 24.98 -31.50
C GLY A 329 -51.07 26.32 -32.02
N PRO A 330 -51.71 27.45 -31.67
CA PRO A 330 -51.27 28.77 -32.11
C PRO A 330 -49.92 29.19 -31.49
N TYR A 331 -49.53 28.59 -30.36
CA TYR A 331 -48.32 28.95 -29.63
C TYR A 331 -47.77 27.71 -28.92
N TYR A 332 -46.46 27.51 -29.00
CA TYR A 332 -45.72 26.51 -28.28
C TYR A 332 -44.41 27.11 -27.75
N LYS A 333 -43.94 26.64 -26.59
CA LYS A 333 -42.68 27.08 -26.00
C LYS A 333 -42.06 25.93 -25.24
N ILE A 334 -40.77 25.75 -25.38
CA ILE A 334 -40.00 24.70 -24.69
C ILE A 334 -38.90 25.33 -23.84
N GLY A 335 -38.75 24.85 -22.61
CA GLY A 335 -37.73 25.33 -21.67
C GLY A 335 -36.58 24.34 -21.49
N LEU A 336 -36.88 23.05 -21.44
CA LEU A 336 -35.93 21.99 -21.11
C LEU A 336 -36.18 20.76 -21.97
N ALA A 337 -35.10 20.05 -22.29
CA ALA A 337 -35.16 18.69 -22.81
C ALA A 337 -34.05 17.85 -22.18
N PHE A 338 -34.37 16.64 -21.77
CA PHE A 338 -33.45 15.71 -21.14
C PHE A 338 -33.35 14.43 -21.95
N LEU A 339 -32.17 13.81 -21.99
CA LEU A 339 -32.00 12.46 -22.51
C LEU A 339 -31.26 11.65 -21.46
N THR A 340 -31.66 10.40 -21.24
CA THR A 340 -30.88 9.44 -20.45
C THR A 340 -30.65 8.18 -21.26
N ALA A 341 -29.53 7.50 -21.03
CA ALA A 341 -29.20 6.21 -21.60
C ALA A 341 -28.54 5.32 -20.54
N ASN A 342 -29.22 4.26 -20.13
CA ASN A 342 -28.67 3.21 -19.27
C ASN A 342 -27.95 2.18 -20.15
N TYR A 343 -26.68 1.91 -19.87
CA TYR A 343 -25.87 1.00 -20.66
C TYR A 343 -24.88 0.20 -19.82
N THR A 344 -24.36 -0.89 -20.40
CA THR A 344 -23.19 -1.61 -19.89
C THR A 344 -22.08 -1.57 -20.94
N ALA A 345 -20.91 -1.08 -20.56
CA ALA A 345 -19.72 -1.09 -21.41
C ALA A 345 -19.16 -2.52 -21.57
N GLU A 346 -18.56 -2.81 -22.72
CA GLU A 346 -17.78 -4.05 -22.91
C GLU A 346 -16.49 -3.95 -22.08
N ALA A 347 -16.21 -4.96 -21.25
CA ALA A 347 -15.01 -4.95 -20.41
C ALA A 347 -13.76 -5.08 -21.30
N VAL A 348 -12.89 -4.06 -21.29
CA VAL A 348 -11.58 -4.16 -21.93
C VAL A 348 -10.70 -5.03 -21.03
N GLU A 349 -10.23 -6.16 -21.56
CA GLU A 349 -9.27 -6.99 -20.85
C GLU A 349 -7.88 -6.33 -20.93
N GLU A 350 -7.34 -5.92 -19.78
CA GLU A 350 -6.03 -5.29 -19.65
C GLU A 350 -5.20 -6.00 -18.57
N PRO A 351 -3.86 -6.04 -18.70
CA PRO A 351 -2.98 -6.51 -17.64
C PRO A 351 -2.94 -5.49 -16.47
N ASP A 352 -2.48 -5.95 -15.31
CA ASP A 352 -2.28 -5.13 -14.09
C ASP A 352 -1.15 -5.77 -13.27
N LEU A 353 0.09 -5.34 -13.52
CA LEU A 353 1.30 -5.80 -12.85
C LEU A 353 1.46 -5.09 -11.51
N VAL A 354 1.49 -5.88 -10.44
CA VAL A 354 1.71 -5.39 -9.09
C VAL A 354 2.84 -6.16 -8.44
N VAL A 355 3.64 -5.48 -7.63
CA VAL A 355 4.58 -6.15 -6.71
C VAL A 355 3.79 -6.59 -5.48
N THR A 356 3.77 -7.89 -5.19
CA THR A 356 2.99 -8.45 -4.07
C THR A 356 3.82 -8.74 -2.83
N GLU A 357 5.12 -8.95 -3.00
CA GLU A 357 6.02 -9.32 -1.90
C GLU A 357 7.44 -8.86 -2.22
N ILE A 358 8.13 -8.35 -1.20
CA ILE A 358 9.56 -8.15 -1.15
C ILE A 358 10.01 -8.90 0.10
N ASN A 359 11.06 -9.71 0.00
CA ASN A 359 11.62 -10.45 1.12
C ASN A 359 13.14 -10.43 1.03
N ALA A 360 13.80 -9.78 1.99
CA ALA A 360 15.24 -9.78 2.09
C ALA A 360 15.74 -10.82 3.09
N TYR A 361 16.71 -11.64 2.68
CA TYR A 361 17.18 -12.76 3.47
C TYR A 361 18.64 -13.09 3.21
N HIS A 362 19.21 -13.93 4.07
CA HIS A 362 20.52 -14.52 3.86
C HIS A 362 20.41 -16.03 3.64
N ASN A 363 20.78 -16.52 2.45
CA ASN A 363 20.90 -17.93 2.05
C ASN A 363 19.61 -18.79 2.14
N HIS A 364 18.59 -18.37 2.89
CA HIS A 364 17.31 -19.05 3.06
C HIS A 364 16.21 -18.04 3.41
N THR A 365 15.05 -18.13 2.75
CA THR A 365 13.97 -17.11 2.78
C THR A 365 13.31 -16.86 4.13
N THR A 366 13.58 -17.68 5.14
CA THR A 366 13.07 -17.51 6.52
C THR A 366 14.06 -16.83 7.45
N THR A 367 15.22 -16.46 6.93
CA THR A 367 16.34 -15.91 7.69
C THR A 367 16.40 -14.41 7.44
N PRO A 368 16.57 -13.58 8.48
CA PRO A 368 16.83 -12.16 8.27
C PRO A 368 18.07 -11.94 7.40
N ALA A 369 18.14 -10.78 6.77
CA ALA A 369 19.38 -10.32 6.15
C ALA A 369 20.43 -9.99 7.24
N TRP A 370 21.69 -10.29 6.96
CA TRP A 370 22.81 -10.05 7.87
C TRP A 370 23.68 -8.88 7.44
N PHE A 371 24.13 -8.10 8.41
CA PHE A 371 25.19 -7.13 8.21
C PHE A 371 26.49 -7.81 7.78
N ASN A 372 27.27 -7.10 6.99
CA ASN A 372 28.62 -7.50 6.56
C ASN A 372 28.69 -8.78 5.71
N LEU A 373 27.54 -9.37 5.36
CA LEU A 373 27.41 -10.49 4.43
C LEU A 373 26.65 -10.10 3.16
N SER A 374 26.75 -10.96 2.15
CA SER A 374 25.91 -10.86 0.97
C SER A 374 24.52 -11.41 1.27
N ASN A 375 23.49 -10.67 0.91
CA ASN A 375 22.09 -11.03 1.08
C ASN A 375 21.37 -11.03 -0.26
N GLU A 376 20.24 -11.74 -0.29
CA GLU A 376 19.31 -11.85 -1.38
C GLU A 376 18.03 -11.05 -1.10
N ILE A 377 17.42 -10.49 -2.15
CA ILE A 377 16.13 -9.82 -2.08
C ILE A 377 15.23 -10.41 -3.16
N ASP A 378 14.25 -11.20 -2.74
CA ASP A 378 13.21 -11.72 -3.63
C ASP A 378 12.13 -10.67 -3.81
N VAL A 379 11.74 -10.43 -5.07
CA VAL A 379 10.60 -9.58 -5.43
C VAL A 379 9.61 -10.43 -6.20
N THR A 380 8.39 -10.57 -5.67
CA THR A 380 7.31 -11.31 -6.33
C THR A 380 6.37 -10.34 -7.03
N ILE A 381 6.23 -10.52 -8.33
CA ILE A 381 5.36 -9.77 -9.23
C ILE A 381 4.15 -10.63 -9.57
N ARG A 382 2.96 -10.03 -9.64
CA ARG A 382 1.72 -10.68 -10.05
C ARG A 382 1.02 -9.86 -11.13
N ASN A 383 0.48 -10.52 -12.14
CA ASN A 383 -0.52 -9.93 -13.02
C ASN A 383 -1.91 -10.13 -12.41
N ASN A 384 -2.46 -9.07 -11.82
CA ASN A 384 -3.80 -9.00 -11.24
C ASN A 384 -4.89 -8.65 -12.27
N GLY A 385 -4.50 -8.36 -13.51
CA GLY A 385 -5.38 -7.98 -14.59
C GLY A 385 -6.08 -9.18 -15.22
N THR A 386 -6.93 -8.90 -16.19
CA THR A 386 -7.73 -9.91 -16.90
C THR A 386 -7.09 -10.34 -18.23
N ALA A 387 -6.16 -9.55 -18.77
CA ALA A 387 -5.37 -9.90 -19.95
C ALA A 387 -3.93 -10.33 -19.59
N PRO A 388 -3.24 -11.09 -20.47
CA PRO A 388 -1.82 -11.37 -20.32
C PRO A 388 -0.96 -10.10 -20.48
N ALA A 389 0.03 -9.94 -19.61
CA ALA A 389 1.06 -8.91 -19.68
C ALA A 389 2.23 -9.38 -20.57
N GLY A 390 2.81 -8.43 -21.30
CA GLY A 390 4.09 -8.63 -22.00
C GLY A 390 5.26 -8.84 -21.02
N ALA A 391 6.45 -9.11 -21.55
CA ALA A 391 7.67 -9.05 -20.74
C ALA A 391 7.97 -7.59 -20.37
N SER A 392 8.47 -7.36 -19.16
CA SER A 392 8.78 -6.03 -18.63
C SER A 392 10.06 -6.07 -17.79
N THR A 393 10.29 -5.06 -16.95
CA THR A 393 11.40 -5.02 -16.00
C THR A 393 10.93 -4.63 -14.61
N VAL A 394 11.71 -4.96 -13.59
CA VAL A 394 11.47 -4.51 -12.22
C VAL A 394 12.73 -3.84 -11.68
N SER A 395 12.58 -2.66 -11.09
CA SER A 395 13.68 -1.92 -10.46
C SER A 395 13.57 -1.99 -8.94
N LEU A 396 14.71 -2.15 -8.28
CA LEU A 396 14.83 -2.16 -6.83
C LEU A 396 15.61 -0.92 -6.36
N TYR A 397 15.10 -0.28 -5.30
CA TYR A 397 15.73 0.84 -4.62
C TYR A 397 15.82 0.53 -3.13
N ILE A 398 16.95 0.86 -2.50
CA ILE A 398 17.18 0.69 -1.06
C ILE A 398 17.48 2.07 -0.49
N GLU A 399 16.69 2.53 0.48
CA GLU A 399 16.76 3.91 1.00
C GLU A 399 16.68 4.97 -0.10
N GLY A 400 15.84 4.70 -1.11
CA GLY A 400 15.67 5.56 -2.29
C GLY A 400 16.85 5.57 -3.26
N VAL A 401 17.91 4.78 -3.03
CA VAL A 401 19.05 4.63 -3.93
C VAL A 401 18.83 3.44 -4.85
N PHE A 402 18.97 3.64 -6.16
CA PHE A 402 18.84 2.57 -7.15
C PHE A 402 19.86 1.45 -6.90
N PHE A 403 19.36 0.24 -6.64
CA PHE A 403 20.16 -0.95 -6.40
C PHE A 403 20.38 -1.73 -7.69
N GLY A 404 19.30 -1.99 -8.44
CA GLY A 404 19.39 -2.75 -9.67
C GLY A 404 18.07 -2.86 -10.43
N LYS A 405 18.14 -3.47 -11.60
CA LYS A 405 16.99 -3.78 -12.46
C LYS A 405 17.12 -5.20 -13.01
N LEU A 406 16.03 -5.96 -12.97
CA LEU A 406 15.96 -7.33 -13.49
C LEU A 406 14.80 -7.48 -14.49
N PRO A 407 14.91 -8.39 -15.47
CA PRO A 407 13.83 -8.68 -16.41
C PRO A 407 12.70 -9.46 -15.73
N VAL A 408 11.46 -9.18 -16.14
CA VAL A 408 10.26 -9.95 -15.78
C VAL A 408 9.70 -10.58 -17.06
N SER A 409 9.40 -11.87 -17.01
CA SER A 409 8.86 -12.62 -18.14
C SER A 409 7.41 -12.21 -18.43
N SER A 410 6.87 -12.61 -19.58
CA SER A 410 5.44 -12.40 -19.85
C SER A 410 4.57 -13.15 -18.83
N LEU A 411 3.58 -12.48 -18.24
CA LEU A 411 2.71 -13.03 -17.20
C LEU A 411 1.27 -13.16 -17.68
N SER A 412 0.74 -14.39 -17.67
CA SER A 412 -0.71 -14.60 -17.88
C SER A 412 -1.53 -13.97 -16.77
N ALA A 413 -2.80 -13.64 -17.05
CA ALA A 413 -3.73 -13.15 -16.03
C ALA A 413 -3.76 -14.07 -14.80
N GLY A 414 -3.57 -13.49 -13.61
CA GLY A 414 -3.51 -14.19 -12.33
C GLY A 414 -2.21 -14.93 -12.01
N ALA A 415 -1.23 -14.94 -12.92
CA ALA A 415 0.08 -15.57 -12.71
C ALA A 415 1.04 -14.67 -11.90
N ASN A 416 2.08 -15.27 -11.34
CA ASN A 416 3.16 -14.57 -10.65
C ASN A 416 4.54 -15.08 -11.09
N GLU A 417 5.56 -14.25 -10.86
CA GLU A 417 6.97 -14.55 -11.03
C GLU A 417 7.76 -13.89 -9.89
N THR A 418 8.76 -14.59 -9.37
CA THR A 418 9.68 -14.05 -8.38
C THR A 418 11.05 -13.90 -9.03
N VAL A 419 11.63 -12.71 -8.90
CA VAL A 419 13.01 -12.45 -9.30
C VAL A 419 13.86 -12.16 -8.07
N THR A 420 15.14 -12.57 -8.09
CA THR A 420 16.05 -12.45 -6.95
C THR A 420 17.17 -11.48 -7.29
N PHE A 421 17.29 -10.42 -6.49
CA PHE A 421 18.44 -9.54 -6.48
C PHE A 421 19.49 -10.10 -5.51
N GLU A 422 20.74 -10.18 -5.93
CA GLU A 422 21.85 -10.73 -5.15
C GLU A 422 22.88 -9.65 -4.78
N ASN A 423 23.76 -9.95 -3.83
CA ASN A 423 24.89 -9.10 -3.42
C ASN A 423 24.48 -7.82 -2.67
N TRP A 424 23.34 -7.83 -1.98
CA TRP A 424 23.03 -6.75 -1.05
C TRP A 424 23.86 -6.90 0.23
N LYS A 425 24.80 -5.96 0.46
CA LYS A 425 25.75 -6.00 1.58
C LYS A 425 25.64 -4.75 2.48
N PRO A 426 24.61 -4.68 3.35
CA PRO A 426 24.51 -3.64 4.36
C PRO A 426 25.66 -3.75 5.36
N ILE A 427 26.10 -2.62 5.92
CA ILE A 427 27.21 -2.55 6.88
C ILE A 427 26.64 -2.25 8.27
N GLY A 428 27.11 -2.99 9.26
CA GLY A 428 26.75 -2.79 10.66
C GLY A 428 27.90 -3.13 11.59
N ASP A 429 27.80 -2.63 12.82
CA ASP A 429 28.80 -2.82 13.86
C ASP A 429 28.47 -4.02 14.73
N ASP A 430 29.47 -4.65 15.34
CA ASP A 430 29.27 -5.73 16.31
C ASP A 430 28.41 -5.25 17.51
N CYS A 431 27.51 -6.13 17.93
CA CYS A 431 26.62 -5.89 19.06
C CYS A 431 27.36 -5.96 20.42
N LEU A 432 28.53 -6.58 20.49
CA LEU A 432 29.44 -6.51 21.62
C LEU A 432 30.26 -5.21 21.55
N GLN A 433 30.28 -4.48 22.66
CA GLN A 433 31.09 -3.28 22.85
C GLN A 433 32.04 -3.48 24.05
N PRO A 434 33.29 -2.98 23.98
CA PRO A 434 34.27 -3.16 25.06
C PRO A 434 33.82 -2.54 26.40
N LEU A 435 33.86 -3.21 27.55
CA LEU A 435 33.78 -4.66 27.79
C LEU A 435 32.42 -4.94 28.45
N CYS A 436 31.75 -6.00 28.01
CA CYS A 436 30.47 -6.46 28.56
C CYS A 436 29.31 -5.47 28.40
N GLN A 437 29.38 -4.61 27.37
CA GLN A 437 28.26 -3.78 26.94
C GLN A 437 27.68 -4.40 25.68
N PHE A 438 26.41 -4.76 25.74
CA PHE A 438 25.74 -5.41 24.62
C PHE A 438 24.66 -4.46 24.12
N ASN A 439 24.84 -3.96 22.90
CA ASN A 439 23.88 -3.09 22.26
C ASN A 439 23.35 -3.78 21.01
N GLY A 440 22.03 -3.90 20.88
CA GLY A 440 21.43 -4.53 19.70
C GLY A 440 21.96 -3.87 18.42
N SER A 441 22.48 -4.68 17.50
CA SER A 441 22.96 -4.22 16.19
C SER A 441 21.98 -4.69 15.11
N TYR A 442 21.08 -3.79 14.75
CA TYR A 442 20.10 -3.96 13.69
C TYR A 442 19.68 -2.59 13.16
N ASP A 443 19.34 -2.52 11.89
CA ASP A 443 18.73 -1.35 11.26
C ASP A 443 17.62 -1.78 10.31
N ASP A 444 16.65 -0.89 10.13
CA ASP A 444 15.54 -1.04 9.21
C ASP A 444 15.85 -0.31 7.90
N TYR A 445 15.60 -0.98 6.77
CA TYR A 445 15.83 -0.46 5.42
C TYR A 445 14.51 -0.40 4.65
N ASN A 446 14.21 0.77 4.08
CA ASN A 446 13.12 0.94 3.13
C ASN A 446 13.54 0.36 1.78
N VAL A 447 12.91 -0.74 1.40
CA VAL A 447 13.12 -1.42 0.12
C VAL A 447 11.91 -1.16 -0.77
N THR A 448 12.14 -0.40 -1.84
CA THR A 448 11.12 -0.03 -2.81
C THR A 448 11.33 -0.81 -4.09
N SER A 449 10.28 -1.46 -4.60
CA SER A 449 10.30 -2.13 -5.88
C SER A 449 9.22 -1.58 -6.80
N ILE A 450 9.58 -1.36 -8.07
CA ILE A 450 8.69 -0.83 -9.11
C ILE A 450 8.71 -1.78 -10.29
N VAL A 451 7.60 -2.49 -10.52
CA VAL A 451 7.42 -3.33 -11.72
C VAL A 451 7.03 -2.46 -12.92
N ASP A 452 7.45 -2.86 -14.11
CA ASP A 452 7.29 -2.10 -15.36
C ASP A 452 7.77 -0.63 -15.26
N CYS A 453 8.90 -0.43 -14.58
CA CYS A 453 9.45 0.90 -14.36
C CYS A 453 9.81 1.70 -15.63
N ASP A 454 9.84 1.03 -16.80
CA ASP A 454 10.08 1.65 -18.10
C ASP A 454 8.78 1.96 -18.86
N GLY A 455 7.60 1.51 -18.37
CA GLY A 455 6.29 1.68 -19.00
C GLY A 455 6.17 0.90 -20.31
N ASP A 456 6.71 -0.32 -20.35
CA ASP A 456 6.70 -1.18 -21.54
C ASP A 456 5.34 -1.89 -21.74
N VAL A 457 4.55 -2.04 -20.68
CA VAL A 457 3.23 -2.68 -20.68
C VAL A 457 2.17 -1.61 -20.34
N ALA A 458 1.18 -1.43 -21.21
CA ALA A 458 0.03 -0.59 -20.86
C ALA A 458 -0.92 -1.40 -19.95
N GLU A 459 -1.24 -0.83 -18.80
CA GLU A 459 -1.95 -1.53 -17.72
C GLU A 459 -3.29 -0.85 -17.40
N SER A 460 -4.20 -1.60 -16.78
CA SER A 460 -5.46 -1.06 -16.29
C SER A 460 -5.30 -0.05 -15.15
N ASN A 461 -4.14 -0.06 -14.49
CA ASN A 461 -3.76 0.89 -13.46
C ASN A 461 -2.22 1.06 -13.48
N GLU A 462 -1.75 2.28 -13.74
CA GLU A 462 -0.32 2.61 -13.79
C GLU A 462 0.21 3.12 -12.42
N ALA A 463 -0.64 3.14 -11.40
CA ALA A 463 -0.34 3.76 -10.10
C ALA A 463 -0.12 2.75 -8.97
N ASN A 464 -0.21 1.45 -9.24
CA ASN A 464 -0.06 0.35 -8.27
C ASN A 464 1.14 -0.57 -8.54
N ASN A 465 2.02 -0.17 -9.45
CA ASN A 465 3.25 -0.88 -9.80
C ASN A 465 4.35 -0.79 -8.73
N GLU A 466 4.21 0.12 -7.76
CA GLU A 466 5.20 0.39 -6.73
C GLU A 466 4.73 -0.10 -5.35
N ILE A 467 5.63 -0.79 -4.64
CA ILE A 467 5.49 -1.07 -3.21
C ILE A 467 6.79 -0.73 -2.50
N THR A 468 6.68 -0.24 -1.27
CA THR A 468 7.80 -0.10 -0.35
C THR A 468 7.52 -0.93 0.89
N VAL A 469 8.48 -1.77 1.28
CA VAL A 469 8.47 -2.51 2.54
C VAL A 469 9.64 -2.08 3.41
N VAL A 470 9.56 -2.37 4.71
CA VAL A 470 10.67 -2.19 5.64
C VAL A 470 11.27 -3.56 5.93
N GLU A 471 12.55 -3.72 5.62
CA GLU A 471 13.32 -4.94 5.88
C GLU A 471 14.32 -4.69 7.01
N SER A 472 14.30 -5.54 8.04
CA SER A 472 15.26 -5.46 9.15
C SER A 472 16.51 -6.27 8.82
N VAL A 473 17.66 -5.63 8.96
CA VAL A 473 18.99 -6.25 8.86
C VAL A 473 19.61 -6.30 10.24
N CYS A 474 20.27 -7.40 10.56
CA CYS A 474 20.84 -7.60 11.89
C CYS A 474 22.28 -8.08 11.82
N TYR A 475 23.03 -7.90 12.90
CA TYR A 475 24.33 -8.53 13.04
C TYR A 475 24.19 -10.00 13.47
N ASN A 476 25.05 -10.89 13.00
CA ASN A 476 25.12 -12.30 13.40
C ASN A 476 26.50 -12.60 14.01
N GLY A 477 26.56 -12.82 15.31
CA GLY A 477 27.83 -13.05 16.04
C GLY A 477 28.47 -14.40 15.76
N TYR A 478 27.78 -15.30 15.03
CA TYR A 478 28.38 -16.57 14.62
C TYR A 478 29.29 -16.47 13.39
N MET A 479 29.52 -15.26 12.87
CA MET A 479 30.32 -15.00 11.66
C MET A 479 31.84 -15.01 11.91
N ALA A 480 32.29 -15.51 13.05
CA ALA A 480 33.69 -15.49 13.46
C ALA A 480 34.28 -14.07 13.51
N ASP A 481 33.61 -13.19 14.24
CA ASP A 481 33.86 -11.75 14.29
C ASP A 481 34.84 -11.32 15.38
N GLU A 482 35.29 -12.24 16.23
CA GLU A 482 36.25 -12.00 17.32
C GLU A 482 37.59 -12.75 17.11
N PRO A 483 38.44 -12.34 16.15
CA PRO A 483 39.67 -13.05 15.84
C PRO A 483 40.64 -13.14 17.03
N LEU A 484 41.31 -14.29 17.17
CA LEU A 484 42.25 -14.53 18.27
C LEU A 484 43.52 -13.69 18.11
N GLU A 485 43.89 -12.99 19.18
CA GLU A 485 45.05 -12.10 19.21
C GLU A 485 46.31 -12.81 19.70
N ASN A 486 47.48 -12.44 19.15
CA ASN A 486 48.77 -12.95 19.64
C ASN A 486 49.16 -12.24 20.95
N VAL A 487 49.26 -13.00 22.04
CA VAL A 487 49.56 -12.48 23.38
C VAL A 487 50.97 -12.79 23.85
N ALA A 488 51.60 -13.84 23.30
CA ALA A 488 52.96 -14.22 23.66
C ALA A 488 53.72 -14.77 22.45
N HIS A 489 55.01 -14.45 22.42
CA HIS A 489 55.97 -14.92 21.43
C HIS A 489 57.36 -14.96 22.07
N GLY A 490 58.10 -16.05 21.90
CA GLY A 490 59.43 -16.19 22.48
C GLY A 490 60.28 -17.25 21.81
N LEU A 491 61.59 -17.20 22.05
CA LEU A 491 62.60 -18.14 21.55
C LEU A 491 63.38 -18.71 22.74
N ILE A 492 63.21 -20.00 23.04
CA ILE A 492 63.76 -20.67 24.22
C ILE A 492 64.18 -22.11 23.90
N HIS A 493 65.03 -22.73 24.72
CA HIS A 493 65.14 -24.19 24.73
C HIS A 493 64.01 -24.74 25.61
N GLY A 494 62.98 -25.37 25.05
CA GLY A 494 61.79 -25.63 25.86
C GLY A 494 60.67 -26.43 25.21
N HIS A 495 59.53 -26.46 25.91
CA HIS A 495 58.28 -27.05 25.45
C HIS A 495 57.08 -26.20 25.85
N LEU A 496 55.96 -26.40 25.16
CA LEU A 496 54.64 -25.86 25.48
C LEU A 496 53.69 -27.01 25.85
N ASN A 497 53.06 -26.90 27.00
CA ASN A 497 52.08 -27.86 27.51
C ASN A 497 50.72 -27.20 27.69
N PHE A 498 49.66 -27.87 27.25
CA PHE A 498 48.28 -27.55 27.58
C PHE A 498 47.64 -28.70 28.36
N THR A 499 46.96 -28.40 29.47
CA THR A 499 46.21 -29.41 30.24
C THR A 499 44.96 -28.81 30.90
N THR A 500 43.86 -29.55 30.92
CA THR A 500 42.66 -29.19 31.70
C THR A 500 42.65 -29.78 33.11
N GLY A 501 43.68 -30.54 33.48
CA GLY A 501 43.64 -31.36 34.70
C GLY A 501 42.41 -32.28 34.72
N ASP A 502 41.86 -32.54 35.91
CA ASP A 502 40.63 -33.34 36.09
C ASP A 502 39.33 -32.54 35.89
N GLY A 503 39.41 -31.34 35.29
CA GLY A 503 38.31 -30.39 35.14
C GLY A 503 37.13 -30.98 34.37
N ILE A 504 35.93 -30.56 34.74
CA ILE A 504 34.68 -30.97 34.07
C ILE A 504 33.76 -29.78 33.87
N TYR A 505 32.94 -29.87 32.83
CA TYR A 505 31.82 -28.95 32.62
C TYR A 505 30.91 -28.91 33.85
N THR A 506 30.70 -27.70 34.38
CA THR A 506 30.00 -27.48 35.65
C THR A 506 29.14 -26.22 35.59
N GLY A 507 27.88 -26.33 36.03
CA GLY A 507 27.00 -25.18 36.25
C GLY A 507 27.20 -24.56 37.63
N LEU A 508 27.35 -23.24 37.69
CA LEU A 508 27.41 -22.43 38.91
C LEU A 508 26.10 -21.65 39.03
N TYR A 509 25.11 -22.25 39.70
CA TYR A 509 23.72 -21.78 39.68
C TYR A 509 23.38 -20.78 40.79
N SER A 510 24.07 -20.86 41.92
CA SER A 510 23.89 -20.00 43.10
C SER A 510 25.13 -19.18 43.41
N VAL A 511 24.99 -18.07 44.14
CA VAL A 511 26.16 -17.28 44.56
C VAL A 511 26.89 -18.08 45.64
N GLY A 512 28.21 -18.22 45.50
CA GLY A 512 29.04 -19.09 46.34
C GLY A 512 29.15 -20.52 45.83
N ASP A 513 28.47 -20.89 44.73
CA ASP A 513 28.77 -22.15 44.05
C ASP A 513 30.21 -22.07 43.51
N SER A 514 30.98 -23.13 43.76
CA SER A 514 32.38 -23.22 43.36
C SER A 514 32.72 -24.59 42.80
N LYS A 515 33.76 -24.63 41.98
CA LYS A 515 34.27 -25.85 41.37
C LYS A 515 35.80 -25.92 41.50
N ASP A 516 36.25 -26.99 42.16
CA ASP A 516 37.65 -27.35 42.22
C ASP A 516 38.06 -28.21 41.01
N THR A 517 39.25 -27.91 40.50
CA THR A 517 39.96 -28.67 39.46
C THR A 517 41.40 -28.93 39.92
N GLN A 518 41.85 -30.18 39.85
CA GLN A 518 43.20 -30.61 40.18
C GLN A 518 44.05 -30.75 38.91
N TYR A 519 45.28 -30.22 38.99
CA TYR A 519 46.28 -30.29 37.94
C TYR A 519 47.53 -30.97 38.47
N ASP A 520 47.92 -32.07 37.84
CA ASP A 520 49.19 -32.74 38.10
C ASP A 520 50.23 -32.27 37.08
N ILE A 521 50.94 -31.20 37.44
CA ILE A 521 51.92 -30.57 36.54
C ILE A 521 53.26 -31.29 36.68
N THR A 522 53.84 -31.66 35.54
CA THR A 522 55.20 -32.23 35.46
C THR A 522 56.10 -31.28 34.67
N ILE A 523 57.16 -30.80 35.31
CA ILE A 523 58.22 -29.96 34.73
C ILE A 523 59.57 -30.67 34.94
N PRO A 524 60.43 -30.80 33.91
CA PRO A 524 61.74 -31.43 34.04
C PRO A 524 62.61 -30.82 35.14
N ALA A 525 63.47 -31.65 35.74
CA ALA A 525 64.36 -31.20 36.81
C ALA A 525 65.38 -30.19 36.26
N GLY A 526 65.40 -28.98 36.81
CA GLY A 526 66.29 -27.90 36.38
C GLY A 526 65.65 -26.93 35.38
N ALA A 527 64.45 -27.23 34.86
CA ALA A 527 63.69 -26.32 34.03
C ALA A 527 63.03 -25.20 34.84
N SER A 528 62.77 -24.06 34.18
CA SER A 528 62.06 -22.90 34.74
C SER A 528 60.80 -22.59 33.95
N VAL A 529 59.76 -22.10 34.64
CA VAL A 529 58.51 -21.67 34.00
C VAL A 529 58.74 -20.32 33.30
N GLU A 530 58.53 -20.29 32.00
CA GLU A 530 58.61 -19.07 31.20
C GLU A 530 57.27 -18.34 31.19
N SER A 531 56.16 -19.05 31.01
CA SER A 531 54.81 -18.52 31.19
C SER A 531 53.85 -19.61 31.66
N ALA A 532 52.82 -19.23 32.40
CA ALA A 532 51.74 -20.14 32.76
C ALA A 532 50.43 -19.34 32.85
N ASN A 533 49.46 -19.62 31.97
CA ASN A 533 48.18 -18.93 31.92
C ASN A 533 47.04 -19.91 32.13
N LEU A 534 46.12 -19.60 33.06
CA LEU A 534 44.86 -20.31 33.23
C LEU A 534 43.78 -19.64 32.38
N ASN A 535 43.09 -20.42 31.57
CA ASN A 535 41.94 -20.03 30.77
C ASN A 535 40.67 -20.63 31.39
N VAL A 536 39.76 -19.78 31.86
CA VAL A 536 38.46 -20.16 32.41
C VAL A 536 37.38 -19.83 31.40
N TYR A 537 36.86 -20.88 30.76
CA TYR A 537 35.85 -20.75 29.72
C TYR A 537 34.44 -20.76 30.30
N TYR A 538 33.58 -19.85 29.87
CA TYR A 538 32.20 -19.77 30.35
C TYR A 538 31.17 -19.71 29.21
N THR A 539 29.95 -20.13 29.52
CA THR A 539 28.78 -20.12 28.64
C THR A 539 27.50 -20.02 29.50
N TRP A 540 26.34 -19.91 28.86
CA TRP A 540 25.02 -19.88 29.51
C TRP A 540 24.91 -18.81 30.60
N TYR A 541 25.51 -17.64 30.40
CA TYR A 541 25.29 -16.51 31.30
C TYR A 541 23.92 -15.88 30.99
N TYR A 542 22.94 -16.08 31.88
CA TYR A 542 21.53 -15.72 31.64
C TYR A 542 21.22 -14.21 31.81
N GLU A 543 22.17 -13.34 31.49
CA GLU A 543 21.98 -11.89 31.47
C GLU A 543 22.65 -11.30 30.22
N LYS A 544 21.87 -10.59 29.42
CA LYS A 544 22.32 -10.08 28.11
C LYS A 544 23.18 -8.83 28.20
N GLU A 545 23.21 -8.14 29.34
CA GLU A 545 23.77 -6.78 29.48
C GLU A 545 24.99 -6.74 30.41
N SER A 546 25.56 -7.90 30.74
CA SER A 546 26.75 -8.01 31.59
C SER A 546 27.51 -9.31 31.32
N CYS A 547 28.66 -9.50 31.99
CA CYS A 547 29.40 -10.76 31.96
C CYS A 547 29.46 -11.40 33.36
N PRO A 548 29.85 -12.68 33.47
CA PRO A 548 29.94 -13.38 34.74
C PRO A 548 30.88 -12.71 35.74
N GLN A 549 30.48 -12.79 37.02
CA GLN A 549 31.31 -12.40 38.15
C GLN A 549 31.84 -13.66 38.82
N MET A 550 33.16 -13.86 38.73
CA MET A 550 33.84 -15.02 39.31
C MET A 550 35.12 -14.61 40.04
N GLU A 551 35.41 -15.30 41.15
CA GLU A 551 36.72 -15.28 41.81
C GLU A 551 37.43 -16.60 41.50
N VAL A 552 38.72 -16.51 41.18
CA VAL A 552 39.55 -17.67 40.90
C VAL A 552 40.70 -17.71 41.88
N SER A 553 40.96 -18.88 42.46
CA SER A 553 42.08 -19.09 43.37
C SER A 553 42.87 -20.32 42.99
N ILE A 554 44.17 -20.31 43.31
CA ILE A 554 45.06 -21.46 43.17
C ILE A 554 45.63 -21.85 44.54
N THR A 555 45.55 -23.14 44.85
CA THR A 555 46.17 -23.75 46.02
C THR A 555 47.35 -24.59 45.57
N ASN A 556 48.54 -24.24 46.06
CA ASN A 556 49.74 -25.06 45.93
C ASN A 556 50.13 -25.66 47.29
N ALA A 557 51.27 -26.36 47.35
CA ALA A 557 51.74 -27.00 48.59
C ALA A 557 51.96 -26.04 49.78
N THR A 558 52.01 -24.72 49.55
CA THR A 558 52.30 -23.72 50.59
C THR A 558 51.05 -23.03 51.13
N ARG A 559 50.16 -22.55 50.26
CA ARG A 559 48.93 -21.82 50.61
C ARG A 559 48.02 -21.65 49.39
N THR A 560 46.83 -21.08 49.64
CA THR A 560 45.88 -20.61 48.62
C THR A 560 46.12 -19.13 48.30
N TYR A 561 45.99 -18.79 47.03
CA TYR A 561 46.16 -17.45 46.47
C TYR A 561 44.94 -17.10 45.64
N ILE A 562 44.35 -15.93 45.86
CA ILE A 562 43.34 -15.37 44.95
C ILE A 562 44.09 -14.75 43.77
N LEU A 563 43.66 -15.10 42.56
CA LEU A 563 44.30 -14.68 41.31
C LEU A 563 43.64 -13.39 40.79
N PRO A 564 44.42 -12.36 40.43
CA PRO A 564 43.90 -11.23 39.69
C PRO A 564 43.52 -11.68 38.27
N LEU A 565 42.39 -11.18 37.78
CA LEU A 565 41.99 -11.34 36.40
C LEU A 565 42.95 -10.55 35.50
N GLU A 566 43.64 -11.26 34.61
CA GLU A 566 44.62 -10.65 33.69
C GLU A 566 43.91 -10.08 32.46
N LYS A 567 43.03 -10.89 31.85
CA LYS A 567 42.34 -10.50 30.61
C LYS A 567 40.99 -11.21 30.45
N THR A 568 40.07 -10.55 29.76
CA THR A 568 38.76 -11.09 29.40
C THR A 568 38.55 -11.04 27.90
N TYR A 569 38.17 -12.17 27.33
CA TYR A 569 37.60 -12.29 26.00
C TYR A 569 36.15 -12.71 26.15
N ASN A 570 35.25 -12.02 25.46
CA ASN A 570 33.83 -12.30 25.51
C ASN A 570 33.33 -12.28 24.08
N ASP A 571 32.28 -13.04 23.85
CA ASP A 571 31.56 -13.02 22.60
C ASP A 571 30.09 -13.35 22.88
N ILE A 572 29.23 -13.03 21.93
CA ILE A 572 27.81 -13.28 22.02
C ILE A 572 27.25 -13.56 20.64
N LYS A 573 26.28 -14.47 20.64
CA LYS A 573 25.47 -14.84 19.48
C LYS A 573 25.04 -13.65 18.57
N CYS A 574 24.80 -12.42 19.08
CA CYS A 574 24.29 -11.21 18.38
C CYS A 574 23.17 -11.45 17.36
N PHE A 575 21.94 -10.99 17.56
CA PHE A 575 20.85 -11.25 16.59
C PHE A 575 19.84 -10.10 16.56
N CYS A 576 18.90 -10.18 15.61
CA CYS A 576 17.72 -9.33 15.55
C CYS A 576 16.97 -9.20 16.88
N PRO A 577 16.18 -8.13 17.04
CA PRO A 577 15.17 -8.06 18.08
C PRO A 577 14.36 -9.37 18.17
N ASP A 578 14.06 -9.80 19.39
CA ASP A 578 13.32 -11.04 19.70
C ASP A 578 14.06 -12.37 19.50
N ALA A 579 15.34 -12.33 19.13
CA ALA A 579 16.14 -13.54 19.10
C ALA A 579 16.25 -14.21 20.47
N SER A 580 15.98 -15.52 20.45
CA SER A 580 16.06 -16.39 21.62
C SER A 580 17.48 -16.88 21.85
N TRP A 581 17.78 -17.21 23.11
CA TRP A 581 19.06 -17.84 23.50
C TRP A 581 20.31 -17.00 23.19
N VAL A 582 20.16 -15.67 23.21
CA VAL A 582 21.28 -14.71 23.10
C VAL A 582 21.93 -14.59 24.48
N PHE A 583 23.05 -15.29 24.69
CA PHE A 583 23.79 -15.31 25.95
C PHE A 583 25.29 -15.08 25.70
N PRO A 584 25.99 -14.35 26.58
CA PRO A 584 27.44 -14.19 26.51
C PRO A 584 28.20 -15.49 26.80
N TRP A 585 29.29 -15.69 26.07
CA TRP A 585 30.30 -16.72 26.30
C TRP A 585 31.67 -16.03 26.39
N GLY A 586 32.68 -16.74 26.86
CA GLY A 586 34.00 -16.14 26.90
C GLY A 586 35.09 -16.95 27.56
N ASN A 587 36.26 -16.34 27.60
CA ASN A 587 37.50 -16.87 28.15
C ASN A 587 38.15 -15.84 29.08
N TYR A 588 38.22 -16.15 30.38
CA TYR A 588 38.88 -15.32 31.38
C TYR A 588 40.25 -15.89 31.69
N VAL A 589 41.28 -15.04 31.56
CA VAL A 589 42.69 -15.43 31.66
C VAL A 589 43.29 -14.93 32.97
N TYR A 590 44.04 -15.80 33.64
CA TYR A 590 44.74 -15.53 34.90
C TYR A 590 46.20 -15.99 34.82
N ASP A 591 47.16 -15.14 35.22
CA ASP A 591 48.58 -15.49 35.26
C ASP A 591 48.89 -16.42 36.45
N LEU A 592 49.54 -17.55 36.15
CA LEU A 592 49.96 -18.58 37.08
C LEU A 592 51.50 -18.68 37.27
N LYS A 593 52.30 -17.89 36.54
CA LYS A 593 53.77 -18.01 36.53
C LYS A 593 54.39 -17.96 37.92
N ASP A 594 53.89 -17.06 38.76
CA ASP A 594 54.38 -16.88 40.14
C ASP A 594 53.86 -17.92 41.14
N TYR A 595 53.00 -18.85 40.71
CA TYR A 595 52.33 -19.82 41.59
C TYR A 595 52.71 -21.27 41.28
N ILE A 596 53.14 -21.55 40.04
CA ILE A 596 53.66 -22.84 39.58
C ILE A 596 55.19 -22.75 39.54
N HIS A 597 55.86 -23.38 40.51
CA HIS A 597 57.33 -23.33 40.63
C HIS A 597 58.03 -24.63 40.21
N GLY A 598 57.29 -25.63 39.78
CA GLY A 598 57.82 -26.94 39.42
C GLY A 598 56.76 -28.02 39.47
N SER A 599 57.22 -29.27 39.34
CA SER A 599 56.35 -30.44 39.38
C SER A 599 55.54 -30.53 40.69
N GLY A 600 54.26 -30.84 40.59
CA GLY A 600 53.38 -31.00 41.76
C GLY A 600 51.90 -30.97 41.41
N THR A 601 51.07 -31.19 42.42
CA THR A 601 49.61 -31.08 42.32
C THR A 601 49.16 -29.68 42.73
N TYR A 602 48.36 -29.04 41.90
CA TYR A 602 47.78 -27.72 42.12
C TYR A 602 46.27 -27.82 42.05
N THR A 603 45.55 -27.07 42.89
CA THR A 603 44.08 -27.01 42.84
C THR A 603 43.64 -25.61 42.47
N VAL A 604 42.89 -25.47 41.38
CA VAL A 604 42.23 -24.22 41.01
C VAL A 604 40.77 -24.31 41.42
N THR A 605 40.28 -23.27 42.11
CA THR A 605 38.87 -23.12 42.47
C THR A 605 38.31 -21.92 41.71
N VAL A 606 37.24 -22.14 40.93
CA VAL A 606 36.43 -21.09 40.32
C VAL A 606 35.15 -20.94 41.15
N GLU A 607 34.90 -19.77 41.72
CA GLU A 607 33.72 -19.46 42.51
C GLU A 607 32.89 -18.37 41.84
N ARG A 608 31.57 -18.55 41.80
CA ARG A 608 30.63 -17.52 41.38
C ARG A 608 30.36 -16.53 42.51
N THR A 609 30.79 -15.29 42.34
CA THR A 609 30.67 -14.24 43.38
C THR A 609 29.48 -13.30 43.18
N GLY A 610 28.84 -13.31 42.01
CA GLY A 610 27.67 -12.48 41.71
C GLY A 610 27.07 -12.72 40.31
N GLY A 611 26.35 -11.72 39.76
CA GLY A 611 25.69 -11.78 38.44
C GLY A 611 24.49 -12.73 38.35
N GLN A 612 24.17 -13.24 37.16
CA GLN A 612 23.32 -14.42 36.91
C GLN A 612 24.11 -15.75 36.92
N SER A 613 23.42 -16.89 36.89
CA SER A 613 24.06 -18.20 36.76
C SER A 613 24.80 -18.33 35.43
N PHE A 614 25.88 -19.11 35.41
CA PHE A 614 26.62 -19.50 34.20
C PHE A 614 27.17 -20.92 34.35
N CYS A 615 27.65 -21.49 33.25
CA CYS A 615 28.40 -22.73 33.28
C CYS A 615 29.85 -22.46 32.88
N ILE A 616 30.77 -23.25 33.41
CA ILE A 616 32.16 -23.29 32.98
C ILE A 616 32.48 -24.61 32.32
N SER A 617 33.30 -24.56 31.27
CA SER A 617 33.97 -25.75 30.74
C SER A 617 35.21 -26.09 31.60
N ALA A 618 35.87 -27.22 31.38
CA ALA A 618 37.09 -27.56 32.10
C ALA A 618 38.16 -26.47 31.89
N PRO A 619 38.61 -25.74 32.93
CA PRO A 619 39.60 -24.69 32.74
C PRO A 619 40.94 -25.27 32.25
N GLY A 620 41.64 -24.54 31.39
CA GLY A 620 42.87 -25.02 30.75
C GLY A 620 44.10 -24.22 31.18
N ILE A 621 45.20 -24.89 31.52
CA ILE A 621 46.50 -24.25 31.77
C ILE A 621 47.37 -24.38 30.51
N VAL A 622 47.83 -23.26 29.98
CA VAL A 622 48.91 -23.18 28.99
C VAL A 622 50.20 -22.90 29.75
N LEU A 623 51.18 -23.79 29.66
CA LEU A 623 52.46 -23.72 30.37
C LEU A 623 53.61 -23.80 29.37
N VAL A 624 54.43 -22.75 29.30
CA VAL A 624 55.69 -22.76 28.57
C VAL A 624 56.84 -22.83 29.59
N TYR A 625 57.77 -23.76 29.39
CA TYR A 625 58.93 -23.89 30.26
C TYR A 625 60.23 -23.99 29.46
N GLU A 626 61.29 -23.43 30.03
CA GLU A 626 62.65 -23.48 29.51
C GLU A 626 63.44 -24.59 30.21
N ASP A 627 64.07 -25.46 29.41
CA ASP A 627 64.98 -26.53 29.81
C ASP A 627 66.18 -26.51 28.86
N GLU A 628 67.38 -26.26 29.37
CA GLU A 628 68.62 -26.21 28.57
C GLU A 628 68.89 -27.50 27.77
N ASN A 629 68.27 -28.62 28.12
CA ASN A 629 68.42 -29.90 27.42
C ASN A 629 67.33 -30.14 26.34
N ALA A 630 66.34 -29.26 26.24
CA ALA A 630 65.27 -29.34 25.24
C ALA A 630 65.72 -28.72 23.89
N PRO A 631 65.00 -28.97 22.79
CA PRO A 631 65.24 -28.31 21.51
C PRO A 631 65.06 -26.80 21.60
N LEU A 632 65.80 -26.04 20.78
CA LEU A 632 65.53 -24.62 20.56
C LEU A 632 64.21 -24.47 19.81
N ILE A 633 63.23 -23.80 20.42
CA ILE A 633 61.92 -23.54 19.86
C ILE A 633 61.61 -22.05 19.84
N GLU A 634 60.86 -21.63 18.83
CA GLU A 634 60.10 -20.38 18.87
C GLU A 634 58.62 -20.73 19.00
N TYR A 635 57.95 -20.08 19.96
CA TYR A 635 56.55 -20.35 20.26
C TYR A 635 55.71 -19.09 20.10
N TRP A 636 54.47 -19.25 19.67
CA TRP A 636 53.44 -18.23 19.66
C TRP A 636 52.22 -18.72 20.41
N VAL A 637 51.59 -17.83 21.17
CA VAL A 637 50.33 -18.06 21.87
C VAL A 637 49.35 -17.00 21.42
N ASN A 638 48.24 -17.44 20.85
CA ASN A 638 47.08 -16.60 20.60
C ASN A 638 45.95 -16.96 21.58
N GLU A 639 45.23 -15.93 22.04
CA GLU A 639 44.12 -16.04 22.98
C GLU A 639 42.91 -15.25 22.46
N GLY A 640 41.71 -15.69 22.81
CA GLY A 640 40.45 -15.09 22.38
C GLY A 640 39.24 -15.81 22.93
N ALA A 641 38.06 -15.44 22.42
CA ALA A 641 36.82 -16.17 22.53
C ALA A 641 35.93 -15.72 21.37
N ASP A 642 35.62 -16.65 20.46
CA ASP A 642 34.82 -16.36 19.26
C ASP A 642 33.87 -17.53 19.07
N ILE A 643 32.56 -17.34 19.20
CA ILE A 643 31.58 -18.40 19.05
C ILE A 643 31.17 -18.44 17.59
N LEU A 644 31.25 -19.62 16.97
CA LEU A 644 30.89 -19.78 15.57
C LEU A 644 30.02 -21.00 15.34
N ILE A 645 29.10 -20.88 14.38
CA ILE A 645 28.15 -21.92 13.95
C ILE A 645 27.89 -21.74 12.44
N GLY A 646 28.38 -22.68 11.64
CA GLY A 646 28.12 -22.71 10.19
C GLY A 646 27.16 -23.81 9.75
N GLY A 647 27.38 -24.28 8.53
CA GLY A 647 26.66 -25.41 7.93
C GLY A 647 25.24 -25.14 7.49
N ARG A 648 24.91 -23.88 7.17
CA ARG A 648 23.59 -23.45 6.66
C ARG A 648 22.44 -23.88 7.58
N ARG A 649 22.64 -23.79 8.89
CA ARG A 649 21.65 -24.17 9.92
C ARG A 649 20.78 -23.00 10.34
N GLY A 650 19.51 -23.27 10.62
CA GLY A 650 18.56 -22.23 11.03
C GLY A 650 18.89 -21.54 12.35
N ASP A 651 19.46 -22.26 13.32
CA ASP A 651 19.84 -21.70 14.62
C ASP A 651 21.15 -20.91 14.61
N GLY A 652 22.00 -21.13 13.60
CA GLY A 652 23.21 -20.36 13.28
C GLY A 652 23.00 -19.22 12.27
N GLY A 653 21.77 -19.04 11.76
CA GLY A 653 21.46 -17.98 10.79
C GLY A 653 21.87 -18.31 9.34
N PHE A 654 21.92 -19.61 8.99
CA PHE A 654 22.23 -20.10 7.64
C PHE A 654 23.59 -19.68 7.07
N LEU A 655 24.56 -19.38 7.94
CA LEU A 655 25.94 -19.12 7.57
C LEU A 655 26.56 -20.34 6.88
N SER A 656 27.26 -20.10 5.78
CA SER A 656 28.17 -21.09 5.19
C SER A 656 29.45 -21.24 6.03
N LEU A 657 30.21 -22.30 5.78
CA LEU A 657 31.48 -22.54 6.49
C LEU A 657 32.44 -21.35 6.29
N GLU A 658 32.52 -20.82 5.07
CA GLU A 658 33.40 -19.70 4.72
C GLU A 658 33.05 -18.38 5.41
N GLU A 659 31.81 -18.24 5.88
CA GLU A 659 31.32 -17.06 6.58
C GLU A 659 31.55 -17.13 8.10
N CYS A 660 32.06 -18.25 8.62
CA CYS A 660 32.28 -18.48 10.04
C CYS A 660 33.63 -19.18 10.32
N ILE A 661 34.71 -18.69 9.70
CA ILE A 661 36.09 -19.15 9.96
C ILE A 661 36.81 -18.14 10.85
N ASN A 662 37.06 -18.53 12.10
CA ASN A 662 37.91 -17.75 12.99
C ASN A 662 39.37 -17.89 12.56
N ASN A 663 40.04 -16.76 12.36
CA ASN A 663 41.44 -16.72 11.98
C ASN A 663 42.31 -16.24 13.15
N ALA A 664 43.29 -17.07 13.54
CA ALA A 664 44.35 -16.67 14.47
C ALA A 664 45.66 -16.49 13.69
N THR A 665 46.19 -15.27 13.69
CA THR A 665 47.44 -14.94 12.97
C THR A 665 48.64 -15.03 13.90
N PHE A 666 49.64 -15.83 13.51
CA PHE A 666 50.96 -15.88 14.10
C PHE A 666 51.90 -14.93 13.33
N PRO A 667 52.42 -13.87 13.98
CA PRO A 667 53.35 -12.95 13.35
C PRO A 667 54.59 -13.66 12.76
N ALA A 668 55.15 -13.08 11.70
CA ALA A 668 56.33 -13.64 11.03
C ALA A 668 57.52 -13.83 11.98
N SER A 669 58.16 -15.01 11.90
CA SER A 669 59.43 -15.25 12.59
C SER A 669 60.55 -14.36 12.02
N ASN A 670 61.34 -13.78 12.91
CA ASN A 670 62.57 -13.05 12.56
C ASN A 670 63.82 -13.94 12.61
N THR A 671 63.65 -15.22 12.89
CA THR A 671 64.73 -16.18 13.09
C THR A 671 65.22 -16.74 11.75
N ILE A 672 66.55 -16.90 11.63
CA ILE A 672 67.20 -17.41 10.41
C ILE A 672 67.66 -18.86 10.53
N TYR A 673 67.37 -19.52 11.66
CA TYR A 673 67.73 -20.92 11.88
C TYR A 673 66.96 -21.85 10.94
N GLU A 674 67.53 -23.04 10.72
CA GLU A 674 66.92 -24.08 9.89
C GLU A 674 65.73 -24.68 10.67
N VAL A 675 64.53 -24.60 10.10
CA VAL A 675 63.31 -25.21 10.67
C VAL A 675 63.44 -26.73 10.62
N VAL A 676 63.24 -27.38 11.76
CA VAL A 676 63.22 -28.84 11.90
C VAL A 676 61.79 -29.35 11.86
N THR A 677 60.93 -28.80 12.73
CA THR A 677 59.49 -29.09 12.74
C THR A 677 58.68 -27.85 13.09
N ALA A 678 57.41 -27.84 12.67
CA ALA A 678 56.42 -26.88 13.10
C ALA A 678 55.18 -27.64 13.57
N THR A 679 54.74 -27.38 14.79
CA THR A 679 53.59 -28.02 15.44
C THR A 679 52.53 -26.98 15.77
N LEU A 680 51.31 -27.21 15.30
CA LEU A 680 50.13 -26.41 15.59
C LEU A 680 49.32 -27.09 16.71
N GLY A 681 48.93 -26.30 17.71
CA GLY A 681 47.97 -26.68 18.74
C GLY A 681 46.78 -25.74 18.73
N VAL A 682 45.56 -26.25 18.89
CA VAL A 682 44.35 -25.42 19.01
C VAL A 682 43.48 -25.91 20.15
N VAL A 683 42.82 -24.98 20.82
CA VAL A 683 41.88 -25.22 21.92
C VAL A 683 40.59 -24.51 21.62
N SER A 684 39.49 -25.26 21.71
CA SER A 684 38.16 -24.71 21.58
C SER A 684 37.19 -25.41 22.52
N PRO A 685 36.73 -24.72 23.57
CA PRO A 685 35.53 -25.11 24.30
C PRO A 685 34.36 -25.40 23.35
N TRP A 686 33.63 -26.46 23.69
CA TRP A 686 32.50 -26.99 22.94
C TRP A 686 32.79 -27.53 21.53
N ALA A 687 34.03 -27.52 21.05
CA ALA A 687 34.40 -28.26 19.85
C ALA A 687 34.42 -29.77 20.11
N GLY A 688 33.43 -30.50 19.58
CA GLY A 688 33.28 -31.95 19.75
C GLY A 688 32.96 -32.69 18.45
N SER A 689 32.72 -33.99 18.56
CA SER A 689 32.08 -34.74 17.48
C SER A 689 30.59 -34.40 17.45
N SER A 690 30.05 -34.05 16.28
CA SER A 690 28.63 -33.70 16.18
C SER A 690 27.70 -34.88 16.52
N TRP A 691 26.53 -34.52 17.04
CA TRP A 691 25.38 -35.37 17.29
C TRP A 691 24.65 -35.81 16.01
N GLU A 692 24.82 -35.09 14.88
CA GLU A 692 24.19 -35.40 13.60
C GLU A 692 25.20 -35.78 12.51
N PRO A 693 24.90 -36.79 11.67
CA PRO A 693 25.76 -37.16 10.56
C PRO A 693 25.97 -36.00 9.56
N GLY A 694 27.22 -35.64 9.32
CA GLY A 694 27.60 -34.62 8.34
C GLY A 694 27.98 -33.26 8.93
N GLN A 695 27.68 -33.02 10.22
CA GLN A 695 28.14 -31.83 10.93
C GLN A 695 29.52 -32.07 11.55
N THR A 696 30.44 -31.14 11.37
CA THR A 696 31.81 -31.32 11.85
C THR A 696 32.56 -30.00 11.96
N ASN A 697 33.68 -30.00 12.69
CA ASN A 697 34.61 -28.88 12.74
C ASN A 697 35.70 -29.04 11.68
N TYR A 698 36.25 -27.91 11.23
CA TYR A 698 37.30 -27.82 10.22
C TYR A 698 38.49 -27.07 10.79
N LEU A 699 39.68 -27.53 10.41
CA LEU A 699 40.93 -26.87 10.76
C LEU A 699 41.74 -26.60 9.49
N PHE A 700 42.21 -25.36 9.37
CA PHE A 700 43.01 -24.88 8.26
C PHE A 700 44.33 -24.32 8.77
N PHE A 701 45.39 -24.44 7.99
CA PHE A 701 46.65 -23.75 8.24
C PHE A 701 47.23 -23.23 6.95
N ASN A 702 47.44 -21.91 6.86
CA ASN A 702 47.88 -21.21 5.65
C ASN A 702 47.06 -21.60 4.40
N ASP A 703 45.74 -21.48 4.50
CA ASP A 703 44.75 -21.83 3.47
C ASP A 703 44.70 -23.32 3.08
N VAL A 704 45.41 -24.19 3.80
CA VAL A 704 45.35 -25.65 3.60
C VAL A 704 44.43 -26.27 4.65
N GLU A 705 43.38 -26.95 4.20
CA GLU A 705 42.54 -27.78 5.07
C GLU A 705 43.37 -28.95 5.63
N LEU A 706 43.53 -28.99 6.95
CA LEU A 706 44.21 -30.07 7.66
C LEU A 706 43.27 -31.25 7.92
N GLY A 707 41.95 -30.99 7.99
CA GLY A 707 40.90 -32.00 8.00
C GLY A 707 39.66 -31.59 8.80
N THR A 708 38.74 -32.55 8.90
CA THR A 708 37.45 -32.44 9.58
C THR A 708 37.37 -33.28 10.84
N GLY A 709 36.62 -32.86 11.86
CA GLY A 709 36.37 -33.65 13.08
C GLY A 709 37.66 -33.87 13.87
N VAL A 710 38.55 -32.89 13.85
CA VAL A 710 39.93 -33.01 14.34
C VAL A 710 40.08 -32.67 15.82
N TYR A 711 39.06 -32.08 16.44
CA TYR A 711 39.08 -31.75 17.86
C TYR A 711 38.75 -32.98 18.71
N HIS A 712 39.57 -33.21 19.74
CA HIS A 712 39.48 -34.35 20.65
C HIS A 712 39.30 -33.90 22.09
N GLY A 713 38.73 -34.75 22.93
CA GLY A 713 38.66 -34.52 24.38
C GLY A 713 37.33 -33.98 24.92
N TYR A 714 36.38 -33.60 24.05
CA TYR A 714 35.08 -33.07 24.48
C TYR A 714 34.36 -34.02 25.47
N GLY A 715 34.23 -35.30 25.07
CA GLY A 715 33.49 -36.35 25.79
C GLY A 715 34.35 -37.54 26.23
N GLU A 716 35.69 -37.40 26.14
CA GLU A 716 36.65 -38.45 26.49
C GLU A 716 37.97 -37.83 26.94
N THR A 717 38.81 -38.58 27.64
CA THR A 717 40.16 -38.10 27.95
C THR A 717 41.01 -38.10 26.68
N TYR A 718 41.91 -37.14 26.54
CA TYR A 718 42.83 -37.05 25.42
C TYR A 718 44.24 -36.75 25.89
N TYR A 719 45.23 -37.35 25.25
CA TYR A 719 46.64 -37.02 25.46
C TYR A 719 47.38 -37.22 24.15
N LYS A 720 48.08 -36.18 23.69
CA LYS A 720 48.96 -36.26 22.54
C LYS A 720 50.14 -35.32 22.71
N ALA A 721 51.32 -35.84 22.42
CA ALA A 721 52.56 -35.07 22.35
C ALA A 721 53.13 -35.19 20.93
N ILE A 722 53.44 -34.05 20.31
CA ILE A 722 54.17 -33.96 19.05
C ILE A 722 55.32 -32.99 19.29
N ASP A 723 56.55 -33.47 19.11
CA ASP A 723 57.78 -32.70 19.33
C ASP A 723 57.78 -31.94 20.66
N SER A 724 57.89 -30.60 20.59
CA SER A 724 57.95 -29.71 21.74
C SER A 724 56.57 -29.26 22.27
N MET A 725 55.48 -29.90 21.85
CA MET A 725 54.12 -29.58 22.28
C MET A 725 53.40 -30.79 22.86
N THR A 726 52.77 -30.62 24.02
CA THR A 726 51.86 -31.61 24.62
C THR A 726 50.49 -30.99 24.88
N MET A 727 49.43 -31.70 24.51
CA MET A 727 48.05 -31.33 24.82
C MET A 727 47.33 -32.47 25.53
N GLU A 728 46.69 -32.15 26.65
CA GLU A 728 45.99 -33.09 27.51
C GLU A 728 44.59 -32.59 27.89
N ILE A 729 43.62 -33.50 27.82
CA ILE A 729 42.29 -33.36 28.41
C ILE A 729 42.13 -34.49 29.44
N GLY A 730 42.15 -34.14 30.72
CA GLY A 730 42.22 -35.12 31.81
C GLY A 730 40.87 -35.70 32.26
N SER A 731 39.75 -35.29 31.65
CA SER A 731 38.42 -35.77 32.01
C SER A 731 37.51 -36.02 30.81
N ALA A 732 36.63 -37.01 30.93
CA ALA A 732 35.68 -37.40 29.88
C ALA A 732 34.43 -36.50 29.76
N ASN A 733 34.29 -35.48 30.61
CA ASN A 733 33.23 -34.47 30.46
C ASN A 733 33.85 -33.07 30.54
N ALA A 734 34.98 -32.89 29.86
CA ALA A 734 35.67 -31.62 29.84
C ALA A 734 34.87 -30.56 29.08
N GLN A 735 34.15 -30.96 28.00
CA GLN A 735 33.54 -30.06 27.01
C GLN A 735 34.56 -29.06 26.41
N VAL A 736 35.80 -29.51 26.25
CA VAL A 736 36.87 -28.79 25.57
C VAL A 736 37.42 -29.71 24.49
N GLY A 737 37.46 -29.21 23.26
CA GLY A 737 38.13 -29.84 22.14
C GLY A 737 39.54 -29.31 21.98
N VAL A 738 40.49 -30.20 21.69
CA VAL A 738 41.86 -29.84 21.32
C VAL A 738 42.34 -30.62 20.11
N ASN A 739 43.23 -30.00 19.34
CA ASN A 739 43.98 -30.70 18.31
C ASN A 739 45.45 -30.30 18.38
N VAL A 740 46.35 -31.27 18.24
CA VAL A 740 47.78 -31.04 18.00
C VAL A 740 48.21 -31.78 16.75
N THR A 741 48.81 -31.06 15.81
CA THR A 741 49.14 -31.56 14.46
C THR A 741 50.47 -30.99 13.96
N ASP A 742 51.23 -31.81 13.25
CA ASP A 742 52.42 -31.40 12.52
C ASP A 742 52.01 -30.60 11.27
N VAL A 743 52.51 -29.37 11.18
CA VAL A 743 52.27 -28.45 10.06
C VAL A 743 53.56 -28.04 9.35
N THR A 744 54.65 -28.80 9.54
CA THR A 744 55.99 -28.51 9.00
C THR A 744 55.95 -28.31 7.48
N ALA A 745 55.16 -29.09 6.76
CA ALA A 745 55.04 -29.02 5.30
C ALA A 745 54.34 -27.74 4.80
N HIS A 746 53.62 -27.04 5.68
CA HIS A 746 52.79 -25.88 5.36
C HIS A 746 53.28 -24.59 6.03
N TYR A 747 54.29 -24.68 6.89
CA TYR A 747 54.89 -23.54 7.57
C TYR A 747 55.56 -22.57 6.59
N LEU A 748 55.23 -21.28 6.71
CA LEU A 748 55.78 -20.21 5.90
C LEU A 748 56.84 -19.45 6.70
N GLN A 749 58.11 -19.87 6.58
CA GLN A 749 59.22 -19.21 7.27
C GLN A 749 59.39 -17.76 6.78
N GLY A 750 59.52 -16.82 7.72
CA GLY A 750 59.69 -15.39 7.44
C GLY A 750 58.42 -14.71 6.91
N SER A 751 57.25 -15.36 7.01
CA SER A 751 55.93 -14.79 6.73
C SER A 751 55.00 -15.06 7.90
N GLU A 752 53.89 -14.33 7.96
CA GLU A 752 52.82 -14.64 8.89
C GLU A 752 52.25 -16.02 8.58
N ASN A 753 51.82 -16.72 9.63
CA ASN A 753 51.13 -18.00 9.49
C ASN A 753 49.75 -17.86 10.11
N VAL A 754 48.72 -18.42 9.47
CA VAL A 754 47.33 -18.28 9.92
C VAL A 754 46.74 -19.65 10.15
N VAL A 755 46.09 -19.85 11.29
CA VAL A 755 45.20 -21.00 11.52
C VAL A 755 43.76 -20.53 11.41
N GLY A 756 42.99 -21.25 10.60
CA GLY A 756 41.55 -21.09 10.45
C GLY A 756 40.82 -22.18 11.21
N GLN A 757 39.84 -21.81 12.03
CA GLN A 757 39.00 -22.73 12.81
C GLN A 757 37.55 -22.48 12.42
N GLY A 758 36.85 -23.50 11.93
CA GLY A 758 35.46 -23.38 11.48
C GLY A 758 34.61 -24.53 11.95
N ASP A 759 33.29 -24.31 11.96
CA ASP A 759 32.29 -25.32 12.31
C ASP A 759 31.20 -25.39 11.26
N ASP A 760 30.84 -26.60 10.88
CA ASP A 760 29.81 -26.94 9.89
C ASP A 760 28.66 -27.66 10.59
N GLY A 761 28.35 -27.26 11.83
CA GLY A 761 26.99 -27.35 12.33
C GLY A 761 26.76 -27.99 13.69
N ASP A 762 27.65 -27.92 14.67
CA ASP A 762 27.24 -28.10 16.08
C ASP A 762 27.27 -26.72 16.77
N ASN A 763 28.44 -26.36 17.28
CA ASN A 763 28.90 -25.03 17.65
C ASN A 763 30.31 -25.19 18.22
N MET A 764 31.13 -24.16 18.19
CA MET A 764 32.40 -24.15 18.92
C MET A 764 32.77 -22.72 19.32
N MET A 765 33.70 -22.60 20.27
CA MET A 765 34.28 -21.31 20.61
C MET A 765 35.81 -21.40 20.57
N PRO A 766 36.49 -21.09 19.45
CA PRO A 766 37.93 -20.94 19.47
C PRO A 766 38.41 -20.01 20.58
N THR A 767 39.38 -20.47 21.38
CA THR A 767 39.93 -19.66 22.48
C THR A 767 41.43 -19.56 22.47
N ASN A 768 42.12 -20.59 21.99
CA ASN A 768 43.58 -20.56 21.93
C ASN A 768 44.10 -21.21 20.66
N ALA A 769 45.17 -20.64 20.13
CA ALA A 769 45.97 -21.26 19.09
C ALA A 769 47.46 -21.11 19.43
N PHE A 770 48.22 -22.18 19.23
CA PHE A 770 49.64 -22.26 19.55
C PHE A 770 50.41 -22.70 18.32
N LEU A 771 51.51 -22.03 18.04
CA LEU A 771 52.48 -22.49 17.05
C LEU A 771 53.82 -22.69 17.74
N VAL A 772 54.44 -23.85 17.56
CA VAL A 772 55.78 -24.15 18.07
C VAL A 772 56.64 -24.61 16.91
N VAL A 773 57.72 -23.87 16.64
CA VAL A 773 58.67 -24.16 15.58
C VAL A 773 59.99 -24.54 16.21
N ALA A 774 60.46 -25.77 15.99
CA ALA A 774 61.75 -26.25 16.44
C ALA A 774 62.83 -25.95 15.41
N TYR A 775 64.01 -25.54 15.89
CA TYR A 775 65.14 -25.17 15.05
C TYR A 775 66.34 -26.07 15.27
N LYS A 776 67.20 -26.08 14.26
CA LYS A 776 68.56 -26.59 14.36
C LYS A 776 69.52 -25.41 14.49
N GLU A 777 70.27 -25.42 15.59
CA GLU A 777 71.36 -24.45 15.85
C GLU A 777 72.52 -24.57 14.86
#